data_AF-A0A7W1EYC2-F1
#
_entry.id   AF-A0A7W1EYC2-F1
#
_cell.length_a   1.000
_cell.length_b   1.000
_cell.length_c   1.000
_cell.angle_alpha   90.00
_cell.angle_beta   90.00
_cell.angle_gamma   90.00
#
_symmetry.space_group_name_H-M   'P 1'
#
loop_
_entity.id
_entity.type
_entity.pdbx_description
1 polymer ?
#
loop_
_entity_poly.entity_id
_entity_poly.type
_entity_poly.pdbx_seq_one_letter_code
_entity_poly.pdbx_strand_id
1 'polypeptide(L)'
;MIRKIKTKMILFLFFITGINFATAQTYPCGGVNQPTASISSVIAGCTSSSTAYTSKYRQANTFVPNTTDPLITLKVTLHIFTKDDGTVDEVNQWEDPAITPSVITSIYNTLMTVVRSPTATTDYVDRYSSPRTYTYSITSPTLATFTGTFDTRIRYEITNIYFYNSTATYFSSNPGTYITYINGIDPDRLEEGLPIIYTNDNTDPQQIAYTSLSTGLSYPAVFISPNLYDPGFMTNNLAHEIGHCFGLGHTYADGTGGGSEWGFAFQNTCNTLDYLDDVFPSPMPYCAGTGGSTVSPTPTCAACYEYGDSYFVLKSNNLMGGQYPNDWMSYKQIGRRYRNMHLTLPNKSAIRQFAKDMVSDHVHTWDINSNEIWDFDIQMYQDIVVKAGNTLTIKCKVAMAIDGKIKVEKGAKLVLDGGEITGWCKTGLWKGIEVDGDNTQNQNYSGGYAIYQGIIEILNGGTLSDAQNAICTYTTNTSGVMDANSTGGVVVCTTANFINNVRSVEFYYYYSPLGGNKGFFTSCNFNTTGALRSGAAPSHHVTMYNVDGVQFKGCNFEYSAGSAYATMARGNGIYSIDAKYFVDQYSTIKTTFKNLVNGIYADNSNPLRVVSVTNTEFYDNISNSTYFNTMTTPVFTDNYVRTASAGYGACGLYLNNCKYYNVKNNTFLESSAGFANDVGIYVNNSTTGLHKIYRNSFANFLVGIDAQNNNSGTTNNTDGLKMNCNDFTPSANLYDIAVVGTSSPTVMKIQGTSSSGYTLVRNKYAAASQCSNCENKWYIESTSTRTISHPANSDANTRPTSQPQNSDVALIVTNSGIAYLAAHCPTTETEGGGGGSGRLVNINNYIGSLTIENTTAKAANSNNVSEELKTAIYSKLNYFLLDSLSSSKDSVIALLQNNPAQMEDADVLLTYAYINKGDFTMAQQNANSLNNKNDWKELQQTLISIHQHPQKAYALKSNCSAKSFLENYVLSTEKDGLGSAQSILKFATGQNYFIPHLLPYLENGINKSINSPLFGEEINSDFSVYPNPATHQVNFTYKSKDENSVHITLVSTLGKIVYEADVKANIKTIINLDNLTSGVYLLEAYKDKVQVYQTKVVCIK
;
A
#
# COMPACT_ATOMS: atom_id res chain seq x y z
N MET A 1 -60.81 -3.73 -28.84
CA MET A 1 -61.91 -3.19 -28.02
C MET A 1 -61.31 -2.25 -26.98
N ILE A 2 -61.35 -0.93 -27.24
CA ILE A 2 -62.08 0.11 -26.46
C ILE A 2 -61.45 0.33 -25.07
N ARG A 3 -60.48 1.25 -24.89
CA ARG A 3 -60.52 2.74 -24.69
C ARG A 3 -60.51 3.16 -23.20
N LYS A 4 -59.45 3.91 -22.83
CA LYS A 4 -59.31 5.09 -21.92
C LYS A 4 -60.13 5.12 -20.61
N ILE A 5 -59.54 5.50 -19.46
CA ILE A 5 -59.36 6.91 -19.03
C ILE A 5 -58.24 7.04 -17.97
N LYS A 6 -57.54 8.19 -18.03
CA LYS A 6 -56.50 8.70 -17.10
C LYS A 6 -57.11 9.18 -15.77
N THR A 7 -56.39 9.06 -14.66
CA THR A 7 -56.25 10.19 -13.71
C THR A 7 -54.89 10.10 -12.99
N LYS A 8 -54.12 11.20 -12.99
CA LYS A 8 -52.91 11.41 -12.20
C LYS A 8 -53.32 11.69 -10.75
N MET A 9 -52.66 11.09 -9.75
CA MET A 9 -52.42 11.81 -8.49
C MET A 9 -51.14 11.33 -7.79
N ILE A 10 -50.44 12.34 -7.32
CA ILE A 10 -49.12 12.47 -6.71
C ILE A 10 -48.79 11.50 -5.56
N LEU A 11 -47.51 11.10 -5.58
CA LEU A 11 -46.70 10.39 -4.60
C LEU A 11 -46.67 11.09 -3.21
N PHE A 12 -46.80 10.32 -2.12
CA PHE A 12 -45.85 10.27 -0.98
C PHE A 12 -46.48 9.43 0.15
N LEU A 13 -46.00 8.20 0.37
CA LEU A 13 -46.13 7.53 1.66
C LEU A 13 -45.16 6.34 1.74
N PHE A 14 -44.28 6.40 2.75
CA PHE A 14 -43.47 5.31 3.25
C PHE A 14 -44.37 4.21 3.83
N PHE A 15 -44.06 2.95 3.56
CA PHE A 15 -44.40 1.84 4.44
C PHE A 15 -43.29 0.80 4.47
N ILE A 16 -42.77 0.61 5.68
CA ILE A 16 -41.94 -0.50 6.15
C ILE A 16 -42.84 -1.74 6.26
N THR A 17 -42.43 -2.89 5.72
CA THR A 17 -42.68 -4.22 6.32
C THR A 17 -41.67 -5.23 5.76
N GLY A 18 -41.15 -6.10 6.64
CA GLY A 18 -40.30 -7.22 6.26
C GLY A 18 -39.44 -7.79 7.40
N ILE A 19 -40.07 -8.16 8.53
CA ILE A 19 -39.44 -8.91 9.61
C ILE A 19 -39.31 -10.38 9.15
N ASN A 20 -38.08 -10.92 9.14
CA ASN A 20 -37.84 -12.36 9.12
C ASN A 20 -37.34 -12.79 10.50
N PHE A 21 -38.10 -13.68 11.15
CA PHE A 21 -37.65 -14.41 12.32
C PHE A 21 -36.67 -15.50 11.90
N ALA A 22 -35.44 -15.46 12.40
CA ALA A 22 -34.52 -16.59 12.37
C ALA A 22 -34.35 -17.12 13.79
N THR A 23 -34.76 -18.37 13.98
CA THR A 23 -34.64 -19.16 15.20
C THR A 23 -33.18 -19.47 15.52
N ALA A 24 -32.75 -19.22 16.75
CA ALA A 24 -31.44 -19.56 17.26
C ALA A 24 -31.23 -21.09 17.28
N GLN A 25 -30.18 -21.57 16.62
CA GLN A 25 -29.58 -22.89 16.87
C GLN A 25 -28.40 -22.71 17.82
N THR A 26 -28.49 -23.37 18.96
CA THR A 26 -27.42 -23.52 19.95
C THR A 26 -26.36 -24.50 19.44
N TYR A 27 -25.10 -24.04 19.33
CA TYR A 27 -23.92 -24.90 19.30
C TYR A 27 -22.99 -24.53 20.46
N PRO A 28 -22.58 -25.50 21.31
CA PRO A 28 -21.68 -25.27 22.44
C PRO A 28 -20.21 -25.43 22.01
N CYS A 29 -19.40 -24.38 22.14
CA CYS A 29 -17.94 -24.40 22.04
C CYS A 29 -17.43 -23.31 23.01
N GLY A 30 -16.68 -23.62 24.06
CA GLY A 30 -15.26 -23.93 23.94
C GLY A 30 -14.49 -22.61 23.80
N GLY A 31 -13.89 -22.13 24.89
CA GLY A 31 -13.22 -20.83 24.97
C GLY A 31 -12.23 -20.63 23.82
N VAL A 32 -12.55 -19.67 22.95
CA VAL A 32 -11.60 -19.09 22.01
C VAL A 32 -10.96 -17.91 22.75
N ASN A 33 -9.65 -17.98 22.92
CA ASN A 33 -8.83 -16.87 23.39
C ASN A 33 -9.08 -15.67 22.46
N GLN A 34 -9.87 -14.70 22.94
CA GLN A 34 -9.87 -13.35 22.42
C GLN A 34 -8.45 -12.80 22.62
N PRO A 35 -7.76 -12.35 21.57
CA PRO A 35 -6.53 -11.60 21.77
C PRO A 35 -6.93 -10.29 22.45
N THR A 36 -6.67 -10.22 23.76
CA THR A 36 -6.62 -8.96 24.49
C THR A 36 -5.51 -8.13 23.88
N ALA A 37 -5.82 -7.36 22.85
CA ALA A 37 -4.95 -6.32 22.34
C ALA A 37 -4.97 -5.15 23.33
N SER A 38 -4.32 -5.34 24.48
CA SER A 38 -3.82 -4.22 25.27
C SER A 38 -2.66 -3.58 24.50
N ILE A 39 -2.95 -2.79 23.46
CA ILE A 39 -1.94 -1.93 22.83
C ILE A 39 -1.92 -0.62 23.62
N SER A 40 -1.35 -0.69 24.81
CA SER A 40 -0.76 0.47 25.48
C SER A 40 0.76 0.38 25.27
N SER A 41 1.20 0.49 24.01
CA SER A 41 2.54 1.00 23.75
C SER A 41 2.38 2.52 23.70
N VAL A 42 2.68 3.20 24.81
CA VAL A 42 2.85 4.66 24.79
C VAL A 42 3.88 4.94 23.70
N ILE A 43 3.45 5.57 22.59
CA ILE A 43 4.35 6.02 21.53
C ILE A 43 5.39 6.92 22.20
N ALA A 44 6.66 6.53 22.12
CA ALA A 44 7.76 7.29 22.70
C ALA A 44 7.80 8.67 22.01
N GLY A 45 7.43 9.73 22.73
CA GLY A 45 7.37 11.10 22.18
C GLY A 45 6.03 11.82 22.34
N CYS A 46 4.98 11.18 22.86
CA CYS A 46 3.69 11.82 23.17
C CYS A 46 3.73 12.64 24.48
N THR A 47 4.57 13.67 24.56
CA THR A 47 4.79 14.47 25.78
C THR A 47 3.81 15.64 25.98
N SER A 48 3.11 16.08 24.93
CA SER A 48 2.23 17.25 24.96
C SER A 48 2.88 18.49 25.60
N SER A 49 4.12 18.77 25.19
CA SER A 49 5.00 19.76 25.80
C SER A 49 5.61 20.73 24.79
N SER A 50 5.46 20.47 23.49
CA SER A 50 6.04 21.31 22.45
C SER A 50 5.51 22.74 22.50
N THR A 51 6.26 23.69 21.94
CA THR A 51 5.79 25.07 21.79
C THR A 51 4.49 25.12 20.97
N ALA A 52 4.40 24.34 19.90
CA ALA A 52 3.17 24.26 19.09
C ALA A 52 1.98 23.82 19.95
N TYR A 53 2.12 22.76 20.74
CA TYR A 53 1.06 22.34 21.67
C TYR A 53 0.74 23.45 22.67
N THR A 54 1.76 23.98 23.35
CA THR A 54 1.58 24.84 24.51
C THR A 54 1.05 26.24 24.17
N SER A 55 1.46 26.81 23.03
CA SER A 55 1.06 28.16 22.62
C SER A 55 -0.12 28.19 21.66
N LYS A 56 -0.39 27.09 20.93
CA LYS A 56 -1.42 27.04 19.88
C LYS A 56 -2.44 25.94 20.15
N TYR A 57 -2.10 24.66 20.00
CA TYR A 57 -3.11 23.58 19.95
C TYR A 57 -3.83 23.32 21.28
N ARG A 58 -3.23 23.60 22.44
CA ARG A 58 -3.96 23.48 23.71
C ARG A 58 -4.95 24.63 23.93
N GLN A 59 -4.90 25.73 23.17
CA GLN A 59 -5.72 26.91 23.39
C GLN A 59 -7.12 26.72 22.78
N ALA A 60 -8.19 26.97 23.54
CA ALA A 60 -9.56 26.91 23.02
C ALA A 60 -9.79 27.91 21.86
N ASN A 61 -9.13 29.08 21.93
CA ASN A 61 -9.22 30.13 20.91
C ASN A 61 -8.79 29.68 19.52
N THR A 62 -7.84 28.74 19.44
CA THR A 62 -7.35 28.20 18.17
C THR A 62 -8.42 27.39 17.43
N PHE A 63 -9.41 26.88 18.16
CA PHE A 63 -10.45 26.00 17.62
C PHE A 63 -11.83 26.66 17.59
N VAL A 64 -11.93 27.98 17.80
CA VAL A 64 -13.19 28.69 17.61
C VAL A 64 -13.54 28.61 16.12
N PRO A 65 -14.59 27.85 15.75
CA PRO A 65 -14.79 27.50 14.36
C PRO A 65 -15.40 28.66 13.57
N ASN A 66 -15.05 28.78 12.30
CA ASN A 66 -15.65 29.70 11.35
C ASN A 66 -16.58 28.94 10.37
N THR A 67 -17.17 29.66 9.42
CA THR A 67 -18.13 29.08 8.45
C THR A 67 -17.51 28.12 7.44
N THR A 68 -16.19 28.16 7.26
CA THR A 68 -15.44 27.28 6.35
C THR A 68 -14.84 26.06 7.04
N ASP A 69 -14.80 26.02 8.38
CA ASP A 69 -14.27 24.86 9.11
C ASP A 69 -15.14 23.61 8.90
N PRO A 70 -14.54 22.41 8.94
CA PRO A 70 -15.27 21.15 8.76
C PRO A 70 -16.48 21.00 9.69
N LEU A 71 -17.58 20.46 9.15
CA LEU A 71 -18.77 20.11 9.93
C LEU A 71 -18.58 18.70 10.51
N ILE A 72 -18.40 18.59 11.83
CA ILE A 72 -18.19 17.31 12.50
C ILE A 72 -19.53 16.78 13.02
N THR A 73 -19.91 15.56 12.64
CA THR A 73 -21.12 14.91 13.17
C THR A 73 -20.72 13.90 14.24
N LEU A 74 -21.32 13.98 15.42
CA LEU A 74 -21.14 13.04 16.52
C LEU A 74 -22.26 12.00 16.48
N LYS A 75 -21.89 10.72 16.48
CA LYS A 75 -22.86 9.63 16.64
C LYS A 75 -23.34 9.59 18.09
N VAL A 76 -24.63 9.30 18.25
CA VAL A 76 -25.31 9.16 19.53
C VAL A 76 -26.03 7.81 19.53
N THR A 77 -25.97 7.09 20.64
CA THR A 77 -26.78 5.88 20.88
C THR A 77 -27.68 6.11 22.08
N LEU A 78 -28.93 5.66 21.99
CA LEU A 78 -29.88 5.72 23.09
C LEU A 78 -30.00 4.34 23.73
N HIS A 79 -29.88 4.27 25.05
CA HIS A 79 -29.98 3.02 25.82
C HIS A 79 -31.12 3.17 26.82
N ILE A 80 -32.22 2.47 26.57
CA ILE A 80 -33.47 2.61 27.31
C ILE A 80 -33.70 1.33 28.09
N PHE A 81 -33.82 1.46 29.41
CA PHE A 81 -34.18 0.36 30.28
C PHE A 81 -35.68 0.42 30.57
N THR A 82 -36.32 -0.75 30.52
CA THR A 82 -37.75 -0.97 30.76
C THR A 82 -37.90 -2.12 31.74
N LYS A 83 -39.07 -2.21 32.37
CA LYS A 83 -39.35 -3.29 33.32
C LYS A 83 -39.59 -4.61 32.57
N ASP A 84 -39.10 -5.70 33.13
CA ASP A 84 -39.38 -7.06 32.64
C ASP A 84 -40.58 -7.72 33.34
N ASP A 85 -41.20 -7.04 34.32
CA ASP A 85 -42.36 -7.52 35.08
C ASP A 85 -43.71 -7.26 34.39
N GLY A 86 -43.70 -6.60 33.22
CA GLY A 86 -44.89 -6.29 32.43
C GLY A 86 -45.72 -5.11 32.95
N THR A 87 -45.25 -4.39 33.98
CA THR A 87 -45.87 -3.14 34.44
C THR A 87 -45.41 -1.96 33.59
N VAL A 88 -46.31 -1.03 33.30
CA VAL A 88 -46.00 0.18 32.52
C VAL A 88 -45.16 1.13 33.38
N ASP A 89 -44.16 1.75 32.78
CA ASP A 89 -43.46 2.90 33.32
C ASP A 89 -44.40 4.12 33.32
N GLU A 90 -44.99 4.45 34.47
CA GLU A 90 -45.86 5.62 34.61
C GLU A 90 -45.12 6.96 34.39
N VAL A 91 -43.80 7.00 34.58
CA VAL A 91 -42.96 8.21 34.57
C VAL A 91 -42.45 8.51 33.15
N ASN A 92 -41.96 7.50 32.44
CA ASN A 92 -41.32 7.68 31.14
C ASN A 92 -42.04 7.02 29.96
N GLN A 93 -43.04 6.17 30.22
CA GLN A 93 -43.95 5.59 29.23
C GLN A 93 -43.26 5.08 27.94
N TRP A 94 -42.03 4.59 28.06
CA TRP A 94 -41.22 4.12 26.92
C TRP A 94 -41.85 2.88 26.27
N GLU A 95 -42.61 2.09 27.05
CA GLU A 95 -43.35 0.93 26.57
C GLU A 95 -44.66 1.30 25.83
N ASP A 96 -45.08 2.57 25.84
CA ASP A 96 -46.24 3.05 25.08
C ASP A 96 -45.82 3.49 23.65
N PRO A 97 -46.15 2.69 22.61
CA PRO A 97 -45.79 3.01 21.23
C PRO A 97 -46.43 4.30 20.69
N ALA A 98 -47.42 4.88 21.36
CA ALA A 98 -47.99 6.18 21.01
C ALA A 98 -47.14 7.37 21.51
N ILE A 99 -46.32 7.16 22.55
CA ILE A 99 -45.57 8.21 23.25
C ILE A 99 -44.09 8.20 22.86
N THR A 100 -43.50 7.03 22.62
CA THR A 100 -42.10 6.87 22.20
C THR A 100 -41.69 7.82 21.04
N PRO A 101 -42.49 8.02 19.96
CA PRO A 101 -42.12 8.92 18.87
C PRO A 101 -41.99 10.39 19.30
N SER A 102 -42.81 10.82 20.26
CA SER A 102 -42.81 12.19 20.77
C SER A 102 -41.57 12.48 21.61
N VAL A 103 -41.13 11.50 22.41
CA VAL A 103 -39.91 11.58 23.22
C VAL A 103 -38.66 11.61 22.34
N ILE A 104 -38.61 10.73 21.33
CA ILE A 104 -37.52 10.73 20.33
C ILE A 104 -37.47 12.08 19.59
N THR A 105 -38.61 12.67 19.26
CA THR A 105 -38.69 14.00 18.64
C THR A 105 -38.15 15.10 19.56
N SER A 106 -38.46 15.05 20.86
CA SER A 106 -37.92 15.99 21.85
C SER A 106 -36.40 15.86 22.00
N ILE A 107 -35.85 14.64 21.99
CA ILE A 107 -34.39 14.40 22.00
C ILE A 107 -33.76 14.98 20.73
N TYR A 108 -34.36 14.72 19.57
CA TYR A 108 -33.87 15.29 18.31
C TYR A 108 -33.85 16.83 18.35
N ASN A 109 -34.94 17.45 18.81
CA ASN A 109 -35.02 18.90 18.98
C ASN A 109 -33.97 19.42 19.98
N THR A 110 -33.70 18.68 21.04
CA THR A 110 -32.63 18.97 22.00
C THR A 110 -31.27 18.98 21.35
N LEU A 111 -30.92 17.94 20.59
CA LEU A 111 -29.67 17.88 19.86
C LEU A 111 -29.52 19.10 18.92
N MET A 112 -30.61 19.60 18.36
CA MET A 112 -30.63 20.83 17.55
C MET A 112 -30.40 22.13 18.35
N THR A 113 -30.70 22.17 19.65
CA THR A 113 -30.33 23.32 20.52
C THR A 113 -28.82 23.38 20.73
N VAL A 114 -28.17 22.24 21.00
CA VAL A 114 -26.71 22.12 21.19
C VAL A 114 -25.91 22.51 19.92
N VAL A 115 -26.57 22.51 18.77
CA VAL A 115 -26.02 22.86 17.45
C VAL A 115 -25.95 24.38 17.22
N ARG A 116 -26.84 25.18 17.81
CA ARG A 116 -26.97 26.62 17.50
C ARG A 116 -26.45 27.49 18.64
N SER A 117 -25.76 28.59 18.31
CA SER A 117 -25.76 29.76 19.19
C SER A 117 -27.09 30.49 19.01
N PRO A 118 -27.89 30.76 20.06
CA PRO A 118 -29.10 31.56 19.94
C PRO A 118 -28.81 32.93 19.32
N THR A 119 -29.72 33.43 18.49
CA THR A 119 -29.82 34.87 18.22
C THR A 119 -30.34 35.55 19.47
N ALA A 120 -29.80 36.72 19.81
CA ALA A 120 -30.27 37.57 20.91
C ALA A 120 -31.68 38.16 20.66
N THR A 121 -32.71 37.31 20.53
CA THR A 121 -34.03 37.72 20.04
C THR A 121 -35.19 37.39 20.98
N THR A 122 -34.96 37.20 22.28
CA THR A 122 -36.05 37.22 23.27
C THR A 122 -35.63 38.07 24.46
N ASP A 123 -36.55 38.94 24.90
CA ASP A 123 -36.51 39.99 25.94
C ASP A 123 -35.86 39.68 27.32
N TYR A 124 -35.15 38.56 27.47
CA TYR A 124 -34.30 38.33 28.61
C TYR A 124 -32.98 39.09 28.40
N VAL A 125 -32.81 40.16 29.18
CA VAL A 125 -31.56 40.92 29.26
C VAL A 125 -30.45 39.97 29.72
N ASP A 126 -29.72 39.42 28.77
CA ASP A 126 -28.47 38.73 29.01
C ASP A 126 -27.51 39.67 29.76
N ARG A 127 -26.92 39.12 30.83
CA ARG A 127 -25.93 39.79 31.68
C ARG A 127 -24.74 40.34 30.88
N TYR A 128 -24.45 39.77 29.69
CA TYR A 128 -23.23 39.99 28.91
C TYR A 128 -23.39 40.54 27.47
N SER A 129 -24.59 40.66 26.88
CA SER A 129 -24.75 41.08 25.47
C SER A 129 -25.46 42.41 25.18
N SER A 130 -25.84 43.23 26.17
CA SER A 130 -26.39 44.58 25.91
C SER A 130 -25.30 45.68 25.86
N PRO A 131 -25.33 46.63 24.88
CA PRO A 131 -24.53 47.86 24.95
C PRO A 131 -25.00 48.70 26.14
N ARG A 132 -24.13 48.92 27.15
CA ARG A 132 -24.49 49.73 28.32
C ARG A 132 -24.16 51.20 28.07
N THR A 133 -25.19 52.01 27.87
CA THR A 133 -25.13 53.47 28.00
C THR A 133 -25.21 53.86 29.48
N TYR A 134 -24.07 54.32 30.06
CA TYR A 134 -23.87 55.57 30.83
C TYR A 134 -22.84 55.51 31.99
N THR A 135 -22.00 56.57 31.99
CA THR A 135 -21.21 57.16 33.09
C THR A 135 -20.34 56.24 33.94
N TYR A 136 -19.21 55.79 33.41
CA TYR A 136 -17.89 55.93 34.04
C TYR A 136 -16.83 55.50 33.02
N SER A 137 -15.80 56.33 32.85
CA SER A 137 -14.76 56.15 31.82
C SER A 137 -13.86 54.95 32.15
N ILE A 138 -14.23 53.77 31.67
CA ILE A 138 -13.28 52.68 31.47
C ILE A 138 -12.84 52.78 30.01
N THR A 139 -11.56 53.11 29.80
CA THR A 139 -10.87 52.86 28.53
C THR A 139 -10.83 51.36 28.30
N SER A 140 -11.89 50.81 27.70
CA SER A 140 -11.98 49.43 27.23
C SER A 140 -11.25 49.31 25.89
N PRO A 141 -10.52 48.22 25.63
CA PRO A 141 -10.38 47.76 24.26
C PRO A 141 -11.78 47.43 23.76
N THR A 142 -12.09 47.90 22.56
CA THR A 142 -13.40 47.84 21.90
C THR A 142 -13.99 46.42 21.90
N LEU A 143 -15.01 46.19 22.73
CA LEU A 143 -15.97 45.11 22.51
C LEU A 143 -16.81 45.51 21.30
N ALA A 144 -16.51 44.90 20.17
CA ALA A 144 -17.32 45.06 18.98
C ALA A 144 -18.75 44.55 19.27
N THR A 145 -19.74 45.35 18.92
CA THR A 145 -21.14 44.95 18.87
C THR A 145 -21.31 43.87 17.81
N PHE A 146 -21.62 42.63 18.21
CA PHE A 146 -21.69 41.50 17.28
C PHE A 146 -23.13 41.11 16.94
N THR A 147 -23.46 41.26 15.67
CA THR A 147 -24.72 40.84 15.04
C THR A 147 -24.44 39.62 14.16
N GLY A 148 -24.56 38.40 14.68
CA GLY A 148 -24.42 37.18 13.88
C GLY A 148 -24.73 35.89 14.64
N THR A 149 -25.44 34.97 13.97
CA THR A 149 -25.59 33.57 14.41
C THR A 149 -24.27 32.83 14.23
N PHE A 150 -23.70 32.32 15.32
CA PHE A 150 -22.50 31.48 15.29
C PHE A 150 -22.89 29.99 15.16
N ASP A 151 -22.25 29.28 14.23
CA ASP A 151 -22.44 27.84 14.02
C ASP A 151 -21.37 27.09 14.82
N THR A 152 -21.78 26.18 15.70
CA THR A 152 -20.85 25.38 16.53
C THR A 152 -20.01 24.40 15.72
N ARG A 153 -20.36 24.17 14.44
CA ARG A 153 -19.76 23.18 13.52
C ARG A 153 -19.76 21.73 14.04
N ILE A 154 -20.49 21.46 15.11
CA ILE A 154 -20.77 20.11 15.62
C ILE A 154 -22.24 19.80 15.38
N ARG A 155 -22.54 18.59 14.91
CA ARG A 155 -23.90 18.03 14.72
C ARG A 155 -24.01 16.71 15.45
N TYR A 156 -25.23 16.22 15.60
CA TYR A 156 -25.50 14.95 16.26
C TYR A 156 -26.39 14.08 15.38
N GLU A 157 -26.15 12.78 15.43
CA GLU A 157 -26.94 11.78 14.72
C GLU A 157 -27.26 10.63 15.67
N ILE A 158 -28.55 10.40 15.92
CA ILE A 158 -29.01 9.21 16.63
C ILE A 158 -28.86 8.04 15.67
N THR A 159 -27.88 7.19 15.95
CA THR A 159 -27.56 6.03 15.12
C THR A 159 -28.42 4.84 15.48
N ASN A 160 -28.50 4.53 16.78
CA ASN A 160 -29.18 3.36 17.30
C ASN A 160 -29.97 3.69 18.57
N ILE A 161 -31.07 2.96 18.77
CA ILE A 161 -31.89 2.98 19.99
C ILE A 161 -32.01 1.54 20.48
N TYR A 162 -31.54 1.29 21.69
CA TYR A 162 -31.51 -0.02 22.32
C TYR A 162 -32.48 -0.07 23.48
N PHE A 163 -33.31 -1.11 23.52
CA PHE A 163 -34.23 -1.39 24.62
C PHE A 163 -33.74 -2.59 25.43
N TYR A 164 -33.79 -2.47 26.74
CA TYR A 164 -33.31 -3.46 27.71
C TYR A 164 -34.39 -3.73 28.76
N ASN A 165 -34.96 -4.94 28.75
CA ASN A 165 -35.92 -5.35 29.77
C ASN A 165 -35.17 -5.92 30.99
N SER A 166 -35.15 -5.19 32.10
CA SER A 166 -34.58 -5.65 33.37
C SER A 166 -35.10 -4.77 34.51
N THR A 167 -36.07 -5.26 35.28
CA THR A 167 -36.61 -4.50 36.42
C THR A 167 -35.53 -4.19 37.47
N ALA A 168 -34.57 -5.11 37.66
CA ALA A 168 -33.47 -4.91 38.60
C ALA A 168 -32.50 -3.78 38.19
N THR A 169 -32.17 -3.70 36.90
CA THR A 169 -31.28 -2.64 36.38
C THR A 169 -32.02 -1.32 36.22
N TYR A 170 -33.31 -1.38 35.86
CA TYR A 170 -34.17 -0.22 35.67
C TYR A 170 -34.18 0.73 36.89
N PHE A 171 -34.29 0.18 38.11
CA PHE A 171 -34.30 0.93 39.37
C PHE A 171 -32.90 1.22 39.98
N SER A 172 -31.82 0.95 39.26
CA SER A 172 -30.46 1.13 39.79
C SER A 172 -30.06 2.61 39.83
N SER A 173 -29.60 3.12 40.98
CA SER A 173 -28.94 4.44 41.06
C SER A 173 -27.45 4.41 40.73
N ASN A 174 -26.88 3.23 40.44
CA ASN A 174 -25.46 3.07 40.13
C ASN A 174 -25.23 2.99 38.60
N PRO A 175 -24.51 3.97 38.00
CA PRO A 175 -24.14 3.96 36.57
C PRO A 175 -23.41 2.70 36.10
N GLY A 176 -22.58 2.11 36.97
CA GLY A 176 -21.82 0.90 36.66
C GLY A 176 -22.70 -0.32 36.40
N THR A 177 -23.89 -0.38 36.99
CA THR A 177 -24.86 -1.48 36.77
C THR A 177 -25.34 -1.49 35.31
N TYR A 178 -25.70 -0.33 34.78
CA TYR A 178 -26.16 -0.19 33.39
C TYR A 178 -25.06 -0.58 32.39
N ILE A 179 -23.84 -0.06 32.59
CA ILE A 179 -22.68 -0.37 31.75
C ILE A 179 -22.39 -1.87 31.75
N THR A 180 -22.35 -2.48 32.94
CA THR A 180 -22.09 -3.93 33.09
C THR A 180 -23.16 -4.76 32.38
N TYR A 181 -24.43 -4.34 32.48
CA TYR A 181 -25.54 -5.02 31.81
C TYR A 181 -25.43 -4.93 30.28
N ILE A 182 -25.16 -3.75 29.73
CA ILE A 182 -25.01 -3.55 28.28
C ILE A 182 -23.83 -4.37 27.75
N ASN A 183 -22.67 -4.29 28.42
CA ASN A 183 -21.48 -5.07 28.06
C ASN A 183 -21.71 -6.59 28.15
N GLY A 184 -22.56 -7.04 29.07
CA GLY A 184 -22.94 -8.45 29.19
C GLY A 184 -23.81 -8.96 28.04
N ILE A 185 -24.50 -8.06 27.33
CA ILE A 185 -25.29 -8.40 26.14
C ILE A 185 -24.44 -8.26 24.88
N ASP A 186 -23.87 -7.07 24.69
CA ASP A 186 -23.11 -6.69 23.51
C ASP A 186 -22.27 -5.44 23.82
N PRO A 187 -20.95 -5.58 24.03
CA PRO A 187 -20.08 -4.47 24.39
C PRO A 187 -19.93 -3.44 23.26
N ASP A 188 -20.16 -3.81 22.00
CA ASP A 188 -19.95 -2.91 20.85
C ASP A 188 -20.95 -1.73 20.87
N ARG A 189 -22.13 -1.92 21.50
CA ARG A 189 -23.20 -0.90 21.57
C ARG A 189 -22.79 0.39 22.25
N LEU A 190 -21.85 0.33 23.21
CA LEU A 190 -21.33 1.52 23.91
C LEU A 190 -20.24 2.25 23.10
N GLU A 191 -19.72 1.63 22.03
CA GLU A 191 -18.65 2.19 21.18
C GLU A 191 -19.16 2.71 19.81
N GLU A 192 -20.43 2.45 19.50
CA GLU A 192 -21.10 2.88 18.26
C GLU A 192 -21.30 4.41 18.17
N GLY A 193 -21.58 5.05 19.31
CA GLY A 193 -21.83 6.48 19.45
C GLY A 193 -21.82 6.88 20.92
N LEU A 194 -21.89 8.18 21.21
CA LEU A 194 -21.98 8.70 22.57
C LEU A 194 -23.21 8.09 23.26
N PRO A 195 -23.03 7.24 24.29
CA PRO A 195 -24.14 6.56 24.91
C PRO A 195 -24.92 7.52 25.81
N ILE A 196 -26.20 7.68 25.52
CA ILE A 196 -27.19 8.34 26.37
C ILE A 196 -28.05 7.24 26.99
N ILE A 197 -27.88 7.03 28.29
CA ILE A 197 -28.51 5.97 29.07
C ILE A 197 -29.65 6.58 29.88
N TYR A 198 -30.85 6.09 29.62
CA TYR A 198 -32.05 6.47 30.36
C TYR A 198 -32.20 5.61 31.61
N THR A 199 -32.20 6.27 32.77
CA THR A 199 -32.28 5.65 34.11
C THR A 199 -33.61 5.98 34.79
N ASN A 200 -34.01 5.23 35.82
CA ASN A 200 -35.12 5.62 36.68
C ASN A 200 -34.73 5.51 38.16
N ASP A 201 -34.47 6.67 38.77
CA ASP A 201 -34.28 6.84 40.21
C ASP A 201 -35.66 7.05 40.85
N ASN A 202 -36.11 6.07 41.63
CA ASN A 202 -37.44 6.05 42.23
C ASN A 202 -37.51 6.79 43.59
N THR A 203 -36.69 7.82 43.85
CA THR A 203 -36.64 8.46 45.18
C THR A 203 -37.44 9.76 45.34
N ASP A 204 -37.85 10.46 44.26
CA ASP A 204 -38.79 11.60 44.34
C ASP A 204 -39.34 12.00 42.94
N PRO A 205 -40.67 11.97 42.68
CA PRO A 205 -41.27 12.46 41.44
C PRO A 205 -41.05 13.96 41.14
N GLN A 206 -40.56 14.73 42.12
CA GLN A 206 -40.30 16.17 42.03
C GLN A 206 -38.80 16.53 42.06
N GLN A 207 -37.87 15.59 42.21
CA GLN A 207 -36.42 15.89 42.16
C GLN A 207 -35.77 15.59 40.81
N ILE A 208 -34.84 16.50 40.53
CA ILE A 208 -34.12 16.73 39.30
C ILE A 208 -33.05 15.65 39.12
N ALA A 209 -33.11 14.99 37.97
CA ALA A 209 -32.06 14.29 37.24
C ALA A 209 -30.76 13.94 38.02
N TYR A 210 -30.62 12.68 38.41
CA TYR A 210 -29.29 12.10 38.65
C TYR A 210 -28.54 12.05 37.32
N THR A 211 -27.50 12.86 37.17
CA THR A 211 -26.61 12.85 36.01
C THR A 211 -25.18 12.66 36.50
N SER A 212 -24.48 11.69 35.92
CA SER A 212 -23.08 11.44 36.25
C SER A 212 -22.33 11.04 35.00
N LEU A 213 -21.21 11.69 34.71
CA LEU A 213 -20.21 11.12 33.80
C LEU A 213 -19.69 9.82 34.44
N SER A 214 -19.73 8.72 33.70
CA SER A 214 -19.30 7.42 34.24
C SER A 214 -17.87 7.48 34.77
N THR A 215 -17.66 6.94 35.97
CA THR A 215 -16.33 6.53 36.43
C THR A 215 -16.11 5.09 35.95
N GLY A 216 -15.08 4.84 35.15
CA GLY A 216 -14.68 3.49 34.71
C GLY A 216 -14.68 3.22 33.21
N LEU A 217 -15.25 4.09 32.36
CA LEU A 217 -15.07 4.05 30.91
C LEU A 217 -13.89 4.93 30.48
N SER A 218 -13.23 4.59 29.38
CA SER A 218 -12.19 5.43 28.75
C SER A 218 -12.76 6.63 27.99
N TYR A 219 -14.09 6.76 27.96
CA TYR A 219 -14.86 7.72 27.16
C TYR A 219 -16.11 8.21 27.91
N PRO A 220 -16.72 9.34 27.49
CA PRO A 220 -17.86 9.90 28.20
C PRO A 220 -19.15 9.13 27.87
N ALA A 221 -20.07 9.11 28.84
CA ALA A 221 -21.43 8.60 28.73
C ALA A 221 -22.37 9.55 29.49
N VAL A 222 -23.58 9.74 28.98
CA VAL A 222 -24.62 10.57 29.61
C VAL A 222 -25.64 9.66 30.27
N PHE A 223 -25.93 9.88 31.55
CA PHE A 223 -27.01 9.21 32.27
C PHE A 223 -28.08 10.26 32.56
N ILE A 224 -29.33 9.97 32.20
CA ILE A 224 -30.43 10.93 32.38
C ILE A 224 -31.70 10.19 32.79
N SER A 225 -32.35 10.68 33.85
CA SER A 225 -33.69 10.24 34.22
C SER A 225 -34.72 11.15 33.57
N PRO A 226 -35.58 10.66 32.66
CA PRO A 226 -36.62 11.50 32.10
C PRO A 226 -37.64 11.93 33.15
N ASN A 227 -38.12 13.17 33.05
CA ASN A 227 -39.42 13.54 33.59
C ASN A 227 -40.26 14.03 32.42
N LEU A 228 -41.17 13.20 31.92
CA LEU A 228 -42.01 13.53 30.76
C LEU A 228 -43.02 14.65 31.01
N TYR A 229 -43.26 15.02 32.28
CA TYR A 229 -44.15 16.11 32.63
C TYR A 229 -43.52 17.49 32.38
N ASP A 230 -42.20 17.58 32.16
CA ASP A 230 -41.51 18.81 31.73
C ASP A 230 -40.49 18.54 30.60
N PRO A 231 -40.95 18.42 29.34
CA PRO A 231 -40.09 18.21 28.18
C PRO A 231 -39.07 19.35 27.96
N GLY A 232 -39.39 20.57 28.40
CA GLY A 232 -38.50 21.73 28.27
C GLY A 232 -37.30 21.66 29.20
N PHE A 233 -37.55 21.31 30.47
CA PHE A 233 -36.50 21.06 31.46
C PHE A 233 -35.59 19.90 31.04
N MET A 234 -36.19 18.79 30.57
CA MET A 234 -35.49 17.63 30.05
C MET A 234 -34.55 17.95 28.89
N THR A 235 -35.03 18.74 27.93
CA THR A 235 -34.28 19.16 26.74
C THR A 235 -33.04 19.95 27.14
N ASN A 236 -33.19 20.95 28.01
CA ASN A 236 -32.06 21.77 28.42
C ASN A 236 -31.05 21.00 29.29
N ASN A 237 -31.53 20.12 30.16
CA ASN A 237 -30.64 19.32 30.99
C ASN A 237 -29.81 18.33 30.15
N LEU A 238 -30.41 17.67 29.17
CA LEU A 238 -29.66 16.80 28.26
C LEU A 238 -28.58 17.57 27.48
N ALA A 239 -28.91 18.77 27.00
CA ALA A 239 -27.96 19.65 26.31
C ALA A 239 -26.78 20.05 27.23
N HIS A 240 -27.06 20.32 28.50
CA HIS A 240 -26.08 20.63 29.55
C HIS A 240 -25.12 19.45 29.80
N GLU A 241 -25.65 18.24 29.94
CA GLU A 241 -24.84 17.03 30.17
C GLU A 241 -23.95 16.67 28.98
N ILE A 242 -24.45 16.89 27.76
CA ILE A 242 -23.61 16.78 26.56
C ILE A 242 -22.47 17.82 26.63
N GLY A 243 -22.71 19.01 27.17
CA GLY A 243 -21.68 20.02 27.44
C GLY A 243 -20.53 19.49 28.32
N HIS A 244 -20.85 18.75 29.38
CA HIS A 244 -19.85 18.09 30.23
C HIS A 244 -19.02 17.05 29.49
N CYS A 245 -19.60 16.34 28.52
CA CYS A 245 -18.85 15.39 27.68
C CYS A 245 -17.76 16.08 26.84
N PHE A 246 -17.90 17.38 26.58
CA PHE A 246 -16.90 18.24 25.96
C PHE A 246 -16.03 18.99 26.97
N GLY A 247 -16.04 18.61 28.24
CA GLY A 247 -15.20 19.20 29.28
C GLY A 247 -15.53 20.66 29.61
N LEU A 248 -16.81 21.03 29.49
CA LEU A 248 -17.36 22.27 30.04
C LEU A 248 -17.83 22.02 31.48
N GLY A 249 -17.59 22.94 32.40
CA GLY A 249 -18.09 22.90 33.77
C GLY A 249 -19.25 23.88 34.00
N HIS A 250 -19.89 23.81 35.17
CA HIS A 250 -20.95 24.77 35.53
C HIS A 250 -20.39 26.20 35.59
N THR A 251 -21.19 27.18 35.17
CA THR A 251 -20.81 28.60 35.22
C THR A 251 -21.15 29.28 36.56
N TYR A 252 -21.76 28.55 37.49
CA TYR A 252 -22.15 29.00 38.81
C TYR A 252 -21.49 28.14 39.91
N ALA A 253 -21.50 28.62 41.15
CA ALA A 253 -21.08 27.82 42.30
C ALA A 253 -22.26 27.00 42.84
N ASP A 254 -22.09 25.68 42.91
CA ASP A 254 -22.94 24.79 43.67
C ASP A 254 -22.37 24.60 45.08
N GLY A 255 -23.23 24.63 46.10
CA GLY A 255 -22.82 24.33 47.46
C GLY A 255 -22.39 22.87 47.53
N THR A 256 -21.10 22.63 47.80
CA THR A 256 -20.50 21.31 48.08
C THR A 256 -20.55 20.28 46.93
N GLY A 257 -19.70 20.47 45.92
CA GLY A 257 -19.09 19.35 45.19
C GLY A 257 -19.50 19.12 43.73
N GLY A 258 -20.31 20.00 43.13
CA GLY A 258 -20.64 19.88 41.72
C GLY A 258 -19.59 20.51 40.80
N GLY A 259 -19.62 20.08 39.53
CA GLY A 259 -18.59 20.29 38.52
C GLY A 259 -18.46 21.71 37.98
N SER A 260 -18.47 22.73 38.84
CA SER A 260 -18.20 24.12 38.43
C SER A 260 -16.84 24.26 37.75
N GLU A 261 -16.73 25.21 36.80
CA GLU A 261 -15.47 25.52 36.09
C GLU A 261 -14.30 25.75 37.06
N TRP A 262 -14.59 26.25 38.27
CA TRP A 262 -13.61 26.58 39.32
C TRP A 262 -13.38 25.45 40.33
N GLY A 263 -14.29 24.48 40.39
CA GLY A 263 -14.30 23.41 41.38
C GLY A 263 -13.16 22.42 41.19
N PHE A 264 -12.99 21.51 42.17
CA PHE A 264 -11.92 20.51 42.17
C PHE A 264 -11.83 19.68 40.87
N ALA A 265 -12.96 19.48 40.17
CA ALA A 265 -13.05 18.71 38.94
C ALA A 265 -12.43 19.39 37.71
N PHE A 266 -12.51 20.72 37.60
CA PHE A 266 -12.05 21.48 36.41
C PHE A 266 -10.89 22.45 36.70
N GLN A 267 -10.84 23.05 37.91
CA GLN A 267 -9.76 23.92 38.40
C GLN A 267 -9.40 25.12 37.50
N ASN A 268 -10.32 25.60 36.68
CA ASN A 268 -10.07 26.59 35.63
C ASN A 268 -10.02 28.05 36.14
N THR A 269 -9.14 28.40 37.09
CA THR A 269 -9.01 29.77 37.66
C THR A 269 -8.49 30.83 36.65
N CYS A 270 -8.57 32.15 36.93
CA CYS A 270 -8.20 33.27 36.00
C CYS A 270 -6.87 33.16 35.26
N ASN A 271 -5.92 32.43 35.81
CA ASN A 271 -4.59 32.29 35.24
C ASN A 271 -4.38 30.94 34.56
N THR A 272 -5.46 30.18 34.39
CA THR A 272 -5.43 28.87 33.72
C THR A 272 -5.79 29.01 32.26
N LEU A 273 -5.29 28.04 31.49
CA LEU A 273 -5.51 27.93 30.06
C LEU A 273 -6.99 27.92 29.68
N ASP A 274 -7.76 27.13 30.42
CA ASP A 274 -9.18 26.93 30.21
C ASP A 274 -9.98 27.90 31.10
N TYR A 275 -9.51 29.14 31.29
CA TYR A 275 -10.36 30.21 31.83
C TYR A 275 -11.29 30.78 30.73
N LEU A 276 -12.59 30.84 30.99
CA LEU A 276 -13.59 31.43 30.10
C LEU A 276 -13.74 32.95 30.37
N ASP A 277 -12.72 33.76 30.07
CA ASP A 277 -12.80 35.24 30.24
C ASP A 277 -13.94 35.93 29.46
N ASP A 278 -14.46 35.26 28.43
CA ASP A 278 -15.59 35.68 27.61
C ASP A 278 -16.95 35.37 28.27
N VAL A 279 -16.97 34.49 29.27
CA VAL A 279 -18.09 34.28 30.20
C VAL A 279 -17.87 35.07 31.50
N PHE A 280 -16.61 35.21 31.89
CA PHE A 280 -16.15 35.68 33.20
C PHE A 280 -15.20 36.90 33.07
N PRO A 281 -15.70 38.09 32.68
CA PRO A 281 -14.87 39.27 32.48
C PRO A 281 -14.27 39.77 33.80
N SER A 282 -13.02 40.22 33.78
CA SER A 282 -12.31 40.78 34.94
C SER A 282 -12.10 42.30 34.81
N PRO A 283 -12.40 43.11 35.85
CA PRO A 283 -13.01 42.71 37.13
C PRO A 283 -14.47 42.28 36.95
N MET A 284 -14.98 41.45 37.87
CA MET A 284 -16.37 40.97 37.91
C MET A 284 -17.25 41.85 38.84
N PRO A 285 -17.80 43.00 38.39
CA PRO A 285 -18.55 43.90 39.27
C PRO A 285 -19.91 43.33 39.72
N TYR A 286 -20.38 42.22 39.15
CA TYR A 286 -21.73 41.67 39.39
C TYR A 286 -21.74 40.45 40.33
N CYS A 287 -20.59 39.91 40.75
CA CYS A 287 -20.52 38.84 41.75
C CYS A 287 -20.34 39.48 43.14
N ALA A 288 -21.32 40.26 43.59
CA ALA A 288 -21.36 40.78 44.96
C ALA A 288 -22.03 39.73 45.85
N GLY A 289 -21.33 39.26 46.89
CA GLY A 289 -21.87 38.30 47.85
C GLY A 289 -23.20 38.77 48.43
N THR A 290 -24.29 38.11 48.10
CA THR A 290 -25.57 38.27 48.77
C THR A 290 -25.52 37.54 50.10
N GLY A 291 -24.94 38.20 51.09
CA GLY A 291 -24.84 37.68 52.46
C GLY A 291 -24.09 38.59 53.41
N GLY A 292 -24.20 39.92 53.28
CA GLY A 292 -23.75 40.89 54.31
C GLY A 292 -22.26 40.89 54.68
N SER A 293 -21.41 40.11 54.01
CA SER A 293 -19.96 40.09 54.26
C SER A 293 -19.25 40.78 53.09
N THR A 294 -18.62 41.91 53.39
CA THR A 294 -17.84 42.78 52.49
C THR A 294 -16.48 42.19 52.10
N VAL A 295 -16.36 40.86 52.06
CA VAL A 295 -15.14 40.22 51.58
C VAL A 295 -15.32 39.94 50.09
N SER A 296 -14.78 40.85 49.28
CA SER A 296 -14.52 40.61 47.87
C SER A 296 -13.91 39.21 47.73
N PRO A 297 -14.50 38.30 46.94
CA PRO A 297 -13.95 36.97 46.86
C PRO A 297 -12.52 37.09 46.34
N THR A 298 -11.59 36.68 47.19
CA THR A 298 -10.19 36.49 46.86
C THR A 298 -10.07 34.99 46.58
N PRO A 299 -9.77 34.57 45.33
CA PRO A 299 -9.27 35.37 44.22
C PRO A 299 -10.38 36.10 43.43
N THR A 300 -10.01 37.18 42.73
CA THR A 300 -10.80 38.12 41.89
C THR A 300 -11.54 37.47 40.69
N CYS A 301 -11.80 36.18 40.78
CA CYS A 301 -12.21 35.23 39.74
C CYS A 301 -13.31 34.28 40.24
N ALA A 302 -13.82 34.50 41.45
CA ALA A 302 -14.77 33.59 42.05
C ALA A 302 -16.17 33.73 41.44
N ALA A 303 -16.85 32.59 41.41
CA ALA A 303 -18.18 32.41 40.87
C ALA A 303 -19.18 33.48 41.30
N CYS A 304 -20.08 33.81 40.38
CA CYS A 304 -21.36 34.39 40.75
C CYS A 304 -22.25 33.25 41.29
N TYR A 305 -22.81 33.43 42.49
CA TYR A 305 -23.91 32.58 42.95
C TYR A 305 -25.15 32.87 42.11
N GLU A 306 -25.67 31.87 41.42
CA GLU A 306 -27.03 31.90 40.87
C GLU A 306 -27.97 31.37 41.96
N TYR A 307 -28.42 32.23 42.87
CA TYR A 307 -29.38 31.82 43.91
C TYR A 307 -30.81 31.98 43.39
N GLY A 308 -31.58 30.89 43.45
CA GLY A 308 -32.98 30.81 43.01
C GLY A 308 -33.97 31.48 43.94
N ASP A 309 -33.67 32.67 44.46
CA ASP A 309 -34.63 33.41 45.28
C ASP A 309 -35.19 34.66 44.58
N SER A 310 -36.50 34.79 44.70
CA SER A 310 -37.43 35.39 43.75
C SER A 310 -37.38 36.92 43.55
N TYR A 311 -36.32 37.63 43.98
CA TYR A 311 -36.37 39.09 44.05
C TYR A 311 -35.15 39.90 43.55
N PHE A 312 -34.04 39.29 43.08
CA PHE A 312 -32.92 40.05 42.48
C PHE A 312 -32.26 39.41 41.24
N VAL A 313 -32.80 39.75 40.07
CA VAL A 313 -32.21 40.03 38.73
C VAL A 313 -30.76 39.59 38.40
N LEU A 314 -30.39 38.31 38.41
CA LEU A 314 -29.15 37.83 37.76
C LEU A 314 -29.28 36.38 37.25
N LYS A 315 -29.99 36.15 36.14
CA LYS A 315 -30.10 34.84 35.46
C LYS A 315 -29.10 34.76 34.29
N SER A 316 -28.31 33.70 34.18
CA SER A 316 -27.56 33.40 32.96
C SER A 316 -28.40 32.49 32.05
N ASN A 317 -28.43 32.79 30.76
CA ASN A 317 -28.92 31.88 29.74
C ASN A 317 -27.81 30.98 29.17
N ASN A 318 -26.62 30.95 29.78
CA ASN A 318 -25.54 30.05 29.37
C ASN A 318 -25.96 28.60 29.56
N LEU A 319 -25.65 27.74 28.58
CA LEU A 319 -25.94 26.31 28.58
C LEU A 319 -25.49 25.62 29.87
N MET A 320 -24.35 26.04 30.42
CA MET A 320 -23.79 25.49 31.66
C MET A 320 -24.23 26.24 32.94
N GLY A 321 -25.26 27.09 32.83
CA GLY A 321 -25.89 27.81 33.95
C GLY A 321 -26.91 26.95 34.72
N GLY A 322 -27.32 27.42 35.90
CA GLY A 322 -28.18 26.68 36.83
C GLY A 322 -29.67 27.00 36.73
N GLN A 323 -30.08 27.79 35.73
CA GLN A 323 -31.45 28.30 35.59
C GLN A 323 -31.97 28.12 34.16
N TYR A 324 -33.25 27.77 34.01
CA TYR A 324 -33.96 27.70 32.73
C TYR A 324 -34.49 29.08 32.29
N PRO A 325 -34.42 29.46 30.99
CA PRO A 325 -33.80 28.75 29.86
C PRO A 325 -32.29 29.03 29.73
N ASN A 326 -31.52 27.99 29.38
CA ASN A 326 -30.05 27.95 29.30
C ASN A 326 -29.60 27.32 27.96
N ASP A 327 -29.61 28.09 26.88
CA ASP A 327 -29.36 27.63 25.50
C ASP A 327 -28.18 28.35 24.81
N TRP A 328 -27.47 29.26 25.49
CA TRP A 328 -26.37 30.05 24.93
C TRP A 328 -24.98 29.49 25.26
N MET A 329 -24.03 29.60 24.33
CA MET A 329 -22.61 29.27 24.56
C MET A 329 -21.70 30.41 24.11
N SER A 330 -20.63 30.64 24.86
CA SER A 330 -19.57 31.59 24.48
C SER A 330 -18.65 31.04 23.38
N TYR A 331 -17.89 31.92 22.72
CA TYR A 331 -16.94 31.50 21.69
C TYR A 331 -15.89 30.53 22.23
N LYS A 332 -15.35 30.77 23.43
CA LYS A 332 -14.38 29.85 24.03
C LYS A 332 -15.01 28.52 24.44
N GLN A 333 -16.27 28.49 24.87
CA GLN A 333 -16.97 27.23 25.11
C GLN A 333 -17.13 26.43 23.80
N ILE A 334 -17.53 27.09 22.71
CA ILE A 334 -17.60 26.46 21.38
C ILE A 334 -16.21 25.98 20.92
N GLY A 335 -15.17 26.80 21.08
CA GLY A 335 -13.80 26.45 20.76
C GLY A 335 -13.28 25.25 21.55
N ARG A 336 -13.64 25.11 22.82
CA ARG A 336 -13.33 23.91 23.61
C ARG A 336 -13.99 22.66 23.07
N ARG A 337 -15.27 22.75 22.70
CA ARG A 337 -16.00 21.62 22.12
C ARG A 337 -15.31 21.15 20.85
N TYR A 338 -14.99 22.08 19.96
CA TYR A 338 -14.32 21.78 18.70
C TYR A 338 -12.88 21.28 18.90
N ARG A 339 -12.13 21.85 19.86
CA ARG A 339 -10.80 21.36 20.28
C ARG A 339 -10.85 19.91 20.78
N ASN A 340 -11.86 19.55 21.57
CA ASN A 340 -12.00 18.18 22.10
C ASN A 340 -12.48 17.17 21.04
N MET A 341 -12.90 17.63 19.86
CA MET A 341 -13.02 16.79 18.67
C MET A 341 -11.66 16.52 18.00
N HIS A 342 -10.68 17.41 18.17
CA HIS A 342 -9.33 17.21 17.62
C HIS A 342 -8.41 16.49 18.60
N LEU A 343 -8.48 16.82 19.89
CA LEU A 343 -7.51 16.40 20.91
C LEU A 343 -8.17 15.54 22.00
N THR A 344 -7.44 14.53 22.48
CA THR A 344 -7.70 13.94 23.80
C THR A 344 -6.83 14.66 24.82
N LEU A 345 -7.43 15.45 25.71
CA LEU A 345 -6.70 16.17 26.74
C LEU A 345 -6.45 15.26 27.97
N PRO A 346 -5.32 15.43 28.69
CA PRO A 346 -5.06 14.68 29.91
C PRO A 346 -6.22 14.82 30.90
N ASN A 347 -6.70 13.69 31.44
CA ASN A 347 -7.84 13.61 32.37
C ASN A 347 -9.19 14.10 31.80
N LYS A 348 -9.35 14.19 30.47
CA LYS A 348 -10.62 14.51 29.81
C LYS A 348 -11.07 13.39 28.87
N SER A 349 -12.39 13.25 28.74
CA SER A 349 -13.05 12.15 28.02
C SER A 349 -12.80 12.18 26.51
N ALA A 350 -12.56 11.03 25.88
CA ALA A 350 -12.19 10.90 24.47
C ALA A 350 -13.37 11.04 23.48
N ILE A 351 -14.18 12.11 23.59
CA ILE A 351 -15.44 12.27 22.84
C ILE A 351 -15.29 12.16 21.30
N ARG A 352 -14.14 12.55 20.75
CA ARG A 352 -13.84 12.49 19.30
C ARG A 352 -13.97 11.09 18.69
N GLN A 353 -13.86 10.02 19.48
CA GLN A 353 -13.99 8.65 18.98
C GLN A 353 -15.39 8.35 18.40
N PHE A 354 -16.39 9.11 18.83
CA PHE A 354 -17.77 8.99 18.36
C PHE A 354 -18.04 9.87 17.13
N ALA A 355 -17.02 10.53 16.58
CA ALA A 355 -17.15 11.24 15.31
C ALA A 355 -17.60 10.25 14.22
N LYS A 356 -18.66 10.62 13.50
CA LYS A 356 -19.08 9.92 12.30
C LYS A 356 -17.99 10.06 11.25
N ASP A 357 -17.70 8.95 10.58
CA ASP A 357 -16.83 8.92 9.41
C ASP A 357 -17.21 10.03 8.42
N MET A 358 -16.19 10.75 7.95
CA MET A 358 -16.36 11.82 6.98
C MET A 358 -15.17 11.89 6.04
N VAL A 359 -15.40 12.51 4.88
CA VAL A 359 -14.35 12.85 3.93
C VAL A 359 -13.64 14.13 4.40
N SER A 360 -12.32 14.16 4.25
CA SER A 360 -11.50 15.33 4.55
C SER A 360 -11.93 16.55 3.74
N ASP A 361 -11.91 17.74 4.34
CA ASP A 361 -12.00 18.99 3.57
C ASP A 361 -10.70 19.21 2.76
N HIS A 362 -10.82 19.15 1.44
CA HIS A 362 -9.73 19.37 0.48
C HIS A 362 -9.61 20.83 0.03
N VAL A 363 -10.57 21.69 0.39
CA VAL A 363 -10.65 23.10 -0.04
C VAL A 363 -10.06 24.00 1.02
N HIS A 364 -10.48 23.83 2.28
CA HIS A 364 -9.95 24.59 3.41
C HIS A 364 -8.96 23.71 4.16
N THR A 365 -7.67 24.01 4.02
CA THR A 365 -6.58 23.17 4.53
C THR A 365 -6.02 23.68 5.85
N TRP A 366 -5.48 22.76 6.64
CA TRP A 366 -4.68 23.08 7.82
C TRP A 366 -3.22 23.39 7.44
N ASP A 367 -2.93 24.68 7.29
CA ASP A 367 -1.63 25.15 6.81
C ASP A 367 -0.59 25.28 7.93
N ILE A 368 0.56 24.63 7.74
CA ILE A 368 1.75 24.75 8.59
C ILE A 368 2.64 25.86 8.03
N ASN A 369 2.48 27.05 8.61
CA ASN A 369 3.14 28.29 8.17
C ASN A 369 4.42 28.63 8.96
N SER A 370 4.79 27.80 9.94
CA SER A 370 6.01 27.93 10.73
C SER A 370 6.52 26.54 11.10
N ASN A 371 7.79 26.43 11.52
CA ASN A 371 8.31 25.16 12.02
C ASN A 371 7.55 24.72 13.28
N GLU A 372 6.95 23.54 13.24
CA GLU A 372 6.14 22.99 14.34
C GLU A 372 6.59 21.58 14.73
N ILE A 373 6.51 21.26 16.02
CA ILE A 373 6.67 19.91 16.56
C ILE A 373 5.35 19.47 17.17
N TRP A 374 4.79 18.37 16.68
CA TRP A 374 3.56 17.77 17.18
C TRP A 374 3.92 16.54 18.02
N ASP A 375 3.98 16.74 19.33
CA ASP A 375 4.27 15.73 20.35
C ASP A 375 3.00 15.33 21.14
N PHE A 376 1.83 15.47 20.50
CA PHE A 376 0.51 15.23 21.05
C PHE A 376 -0.37 14.51 20.03
N ASP A 377 -1.40 13.81 20.51
CA ASP A 377 -2.35 13.09 19.67
C ASP A 377 -3.41 14.07 19.11
N ILE A 378 -3.53 14.14 17.79
CA ILE A 378 -4.49 14.99 17.09
C ILE A 378 -5.23 14.25 15.97
N GLN A 379 -6.54 14.48 15.92
CA GLN A 379 -7.45 14.03 14.87
C GLN A 379 -7.77 15.19 13.93
N MET A 380 -7.60 14.95 12.64
CA MET A 380 -7.77 15.94 11.57
C MET A 380 -8.99 15.62 10.71
N TYR A 381 -9.72 16.67 10.35
CA TYR A 381 -10.94 16.62 9.52
C TYR A 381 -10.76 17.33 8.16
N GLN A 382 -9.55 17.81 7.89
CA GLN A 382 -9.16 18.55 6.69
C GLN A 382 -7.70 18.19 6.33
N ASP A 383 -7.32 18.45 5.09
CA ASP A 383 -5.96 18.16 4.62
C ASP A 383 -4.92 19.02 5.35
N ILE A 384 -3.72 18.47 5.58
CA ILE A 384 -2.59 19.22 6.12
C ILE A 384 -1.72 19.67 4.95
N VAL A 385 -1.27 20.94 4.96
CA VAL A 385 -0.31 21.43 3.98
C VAL A 385 0.91 22.03 4.69
N VAL A 386 2.07 21.40 4.50
CA VAL A 386 3.34 21.96 4.97
C VAL A 386 3.85 22.94 3.93
N LYS A 387 3.85 24.23 4.28
CA LYS A 387 4.22 25.31 3.36
C LYS A 387 5.72 25.38 3.15
N ALA A 388 6.12 25.83 1.96
CA ALA A 388 7.53 26.05 1.60
C ALA A 388 8.31 26.80 2.70
N GLY A 389 9.53 26.35 3.01
CA GLY A 389 10.40 26.94 4.03
C GLY A 389 10.13 26.46 5.46
N ASN A 390 9.07 25.67 5.68
CA ASN A 390 8.69 25.17 7.00
C ASN A 390 8.88 23.65 7.14
N THR A 391 9.09 23.22 8.37
CA THR A 391 9.18 21.83 8.79
C THR A 391 8.06 21.48 9.76
N LEU A 392 7.28 20.45 9.45
CA LEU A 392 6.41 19.80 10.44
C LEU A 392 7.11 18.54 10.96
N THR A 393 7.32 18.44 12.27
CA THR A 393 7.84 17.23 12.92
C THR A 393 6.77 16.55 13.76
N ILE A 394 6.38 15.33 13.41
CA ILE A 394 5.39 14.53 14.13
C ILE A 394 6.11 13.50 14.99
N LYS A 395 5.88 13.55 16.30
CA LYS A 395 6.43 12.63 17.32
C LYS A 395 5.37 11.79 18.03
N CYS A 396 4.11 12.13 17.83
CA CYS A 396 2.97 11.42 18.40
C CYS A 396 1.99 11.03 17.27
N LYS A 397 0.71 10.86 17.58
CA LYS A 397 -0.30 10.36 16.65
C LYS A 397 -1.00 11.49 15.89
N VAL A 398 -1.07 11.37 14.58
CA VAL A 398 -1.93 12.17 13.69
C VAL A 398 -2.93 11.23 13.02
N ALA A 399 -4.22 11.44 13.26
CA ALA A 399 -5.27 10.64 12.65
C ALA A 399 -5.99 11.44 11.57
N MET A 400 -6.09 10.90 10.36
CA MET A 400 -6.65 11.54 9.18
C MET A 400 -8.05 11.00 8.83
N ALA A 401 -8.90 11.86 8.28
CA ALA A 401 -10.24 11.50 7.79
C ALA A 401 -10.16 10.70 6.46
N ILE A 402 -11.31 10.18 5.98
CA ILE A 402 -11.38 9.47 4.68
C ILE A 402 -10.87 10.40 3.58
N ASP A 403 -10.05 9.85 2.69
CA ASP A 403 -9.37 10.57 1.59
C ASP A 403 -8.47 11.73 2.03
N GLY A 404 -8.32 11.99 3.33
CA GLY A 404 -7.46 13.04 3.86
C GLY A 404 -6.00 12.84 3.47
N LYS A 405 -5.32 13.94 3.15
CA LYS A 405 -3.92 13.92 2.73
C LYS A 405 -3.06 14.94 3.46
N ILE A 406 -1.77 14.67 3.45
CA ILE A 406 -0.73 15.63 3.85
C ILE A 406 0.05 16.01 2.61
N LYS A 407 0.01 17.28 2.22
CA LYS A 407 0.81 17.82 1.12
C LYS A 407 2.08 18.46 1.68
N VAL A 408 3.24 18.04 1.17
CA VAL A 408 4.53 18.65 1.45
C VAL A 408 4.95 19.45 0.22
N GLU A 409 4.86 20.78 0.29
CA GLU A 409 5.21 21.66 -0.82
C GLU A 409 6.72 21.63 -1.13
N LYS A 410 7.08 22.08 -2.34
CA LYS A 410 8.49 22.24 -2.73
C LYS A 410 9.21 23.15 -1.73
N GLY A 411 10.39 22.73 -1.25
CA GLY A 411 11.12 23.47 -0.22
C GLY A 411 10.54 23.34 1.19
N ALA A 412 9.53 22.49 1.41
CA ALA A 412 9.01 22.13 2.73
C ALA A 412 9.54 20.76 3.18
N LYS A 413 9.39 20.46 4.47
CA LYS A 413 9.81 19.18 5.04
C LYS A 413 8.79 18.63 6.05
N LEU A 414 8.48 17.35 5.92
CA LEU A 414 7.76 16.58 6.92
C LEU A 414 8.71 15.56 7.55
N VAL A 415 8.76 15.52 8.88
CA VAL A 415 9.56 14.58 9.65
C VAL A 415 8.62 13.76 10.54
N LEU A 416 8.66 12.43 10.42
CA LEU A 416 7.97 11.51 11.31
C LEU A 416 9.01 10.81 12.19
N ASP A 417 9.17 11.29 13.43
CA ASP A 417 10.18 10.87 14.40
C ASP A 417 9.51 10.06 15.51
N GLY A 418 9.43 8.74 15.32
CA GLY A 418 8.75 7.81 16.25
C GLY A 418 7.22 7.92 16.31
N GLY A 419 6.62 8.96 15.70
CA GLY A 419 5.17 9.16 15.65
C GLY A 419 4.41 8.22 14.72
N GLU A 420 3.08 8.33 14.72
CA GLU A 420 2.18 7.56 13.86
C GLU A 420 1.28 8.50 13.04
N ILE A 421 1.10 8.21 11.74
CA ILE A 421 0.03 8.80 10.93
C ILE A 421 -0.87 7.67 10.43
N THR A 422 -2.17 7.77 10.72
CA THR A 422 -3.16 6.73 10.42
C THR A 422 -4.53 7.31 10.06
N GLY A 423 -5.48 6.47 9.64
CA GLY A 423 -6.88 6.86 9.50
C GLY A 423 -7.66 6.70 10.81
N TRP A 424 -8.53 7.64 11.19
CA TRP A 424 -9.46 7.44 12.33
C TRP A 424 -10.82 6.88 11.91
N CYS A 425 -11.18 6.96 10.63
CA CYS A 425 -12.47 6.50 10.15
C CYS A 425 -12.59 4.96 10.13
N LYS A 426 -13.77 4.45 10.47
CA LYS A 426 -14.02 3.01 10.58
C LYS A 426 -14.26 2.34 9.22
N THR A 427 -14.75 3.10 8.23
CA THR A 427 -15.22 2.58 6.93
C THR A 427 -14.36 2.96 5.72
N GLY A 428 -13.32 3.78 5.90
CA GLY A 428 -12.49 4.27 4.79
C GLY A 428 -11.02 4.45 5.17
N LEU A 429 -10.18 4.56 4.14
CA LEU A 429 -8.74 4.82 4.24
C LEU A 429 -8.46 6.30 4.00
N TRP A 430 -7.46 6.84 4.68
CA TRP A 430 -6.91 8.15 4.30
C TRP A 430 -6.04 8.02 3.06
N LYS A 431 -5.84 9.11 2.32
CA LYS A 431 -5.22 9.05 1.00
C LYS A 431 -3.70 8.87 1.08
N GLY A 432 -3.04 9.53 2.02
CA GLY A 432 -1.60 9.45 2.22
C GLY A 432 -0.86 10.78 2.19
N ILE A 433 0.46 10.72 2.01
CA ILE A 433 1.34 11.89 1.91
C ILE A 433 1.69 12.15 0.44
N GLU A 434 1.38 13.36 -0.05
CA GLU A 434 1.77 13.87 -1.36
C GLU A 434 3.02 14.74 -1.24
N VAL A 435 4.13 14.29 -1.81
CA VAL A 435 5.41 15.02 -1.77
C VAL A 435 5.63 15.71 -3.11
N ASP A 436 5.44 17.03 -3.13
CA ASP A 436 5.54 17.87 -4.32
C ASP A 436 6.99 17.96 -4.84
N GLY A 437 7.18 18.13 -6.13
CA GLY A 437 8.49 18.11 -6.76
C GLY A 437 8.55 18.75 -8.14
N ASP A 438 9.77 18.98 -8.62
CA ASP A 438 10.04 19.36 -10.01
C ASP A 438 10.98 18.32 -10.63
N ASN A 439 10.45 17.56 -11.57
CA ASN A 439 11.14 16.43 -12.17
C ASN A 439 12.28 16.79 -13.11
N THR A 440 12.47 18.07 -13.40
CA THR A 440 13.59 18.59 -14.19
C THR A 440 14.70 19.19 -13.32
N GLN A 441 14.44 19.38 -12.02
CA GLN A 441 15.36 20.01 -11.09
C GLN A 441 16.04 19.01 -10.16
N ASN A 442 17.17 19.40 -9.58
CA ASN A 442 17.94 18.55 -8.67
C ASN A 442 17.25 18.41 -7.29
N GLN A 443 17.61 17.34 -6.58
CA GLN A 443 17.21 17.07 -5.19
C GLN A 443 18.31 17.51 -4.18
N ASN A 444 19.11 18.55 -4.48
CA ASN A 444 20.16 18.99 -3.56
C ASN A 444 19.59 19.71 -2.35
N TYR A 445 20.17 19.41 -1.20
CA TYR A 445 19.81 20.02 0.06
C TYR A 445 20.57 21.34 0.20
N SER A 446 19.87 22.40 0.59
CA SER A 446 20.40 23.69 1.00
C SER A 446 19.69 24.11 2.27
N GLY A 447 20.45 24.38 3.34
CA GLY A 447 19.87 24.74 4.64
C GLY A 447 18.94 23.68 5.26
N GLY A 448 19.11 22.40 4.91
CA GLY A 448 18.26 21.31 5.39
C GLY A 448 16.96 21.08 4.61
N TYR A 449 16.77 21.79 3.48
CA TYR A 449 15.62 21.68 2.57
C TYR A 449 16.07 21.40 1.14
N ALA A 450 15.21 20.81 0.32
CA ALA A 450 15.42 20.70 -1.12
C ALA A 450 14.57 21.78 -1.81
N ILE A 451 15.19 22.83 -2.36
CA ILE A 451 14.45 24.02 -2.84
C ILE A 451 13.36 23.68 -3.87
N TYR A 452 13.61 22.67 -4.70
CA TYR A 452 12.70 22.26 -5.77
C TYR A 452 11.79 21.09 -5.42
N GLN A 453 11.89 20.56 -4.19
CA GLN A 453 11.27 19.29 -3.81
C GLN A 453 10.75 19.35 -2.37
N GLY A 454 9.60 18.76 -2.11
CA GLY A 454 9.20 18.39 -0.77
C GLY A 454 10.08 17.25 -0.26
N ILE A 455 10.24 17.17 1.05
CA ILE A 455 10.98 16.10 1.72
C ILE A 455 10.07 15.42 2.74
N ILE A 456 10.01 14.10 2.73
CA ILE A 456 9.53 13.29 3.84
C ILE A 456 10.70 12.49 4.44
N GLU A 457 10.92 12.66 5.74
CA GLU A 457 11.89 11.92 6.56
C GLU A 457 11.12 11.08 7.58
N ILE A 458 11.30 9.76 7.60
CA ILE A 458 10.72 8.87 8.62
C ILE A 458 11.86 8.19 9.37
N LEU A 459 11.86 8.35 10.69
CA LEU A 459 12.94 7.91 11.57
C LEU A 459 12.43 7.37 12.91
N ASN A 460 13.29 6.66 13.62
CA ASN A 460 13.06 6.16 14.99
C ASN A 460 11.76 5.35 15.17
N GLY A 461 11.41 4.48 14.23
CA GLY A 461 10.17 3.67 14.33
C GLY A 461 8.90 4.37 13.85
N GLY A 462 9.01 5.55 13.22
CA GLY A 462 7.85 6.28 12.68
C GLY A 462 6.97 5.41 11.78
N THR A 463 5.65 5.50 11.96
CA THR A 463 4.67 4.56 11.38
C THR A 463 3.64 5.26 10.51
N LEU A 464 3.45 4.75 9.28
CA LEU A 464 2.33 5.09 8.42
C LEU A 464 1.41 3.88 8.24
N SER A 465 0.16 4.00 8.63
CA SER A 465 -0.81 2.90 8.62
C SER A 465 -2.15 3.25 7.99
N ASP A 466 -2.85 2.23 7.48
CA ASP A 466 -4.22 2.33 6.97
C ASP A 466 -4.43 3.41 5.88
N ALA A 467 -3.42 3.62 5.03
CA ALA A 467 -3.47 4.54 3.90
C ALA A 467 -3.81 3.84 2.57
N GLN A 468 -4.37 4.58 1.62
CA GLN A 468 -4.43 4.17 0.22
C GLN A 468 -3.02 4.13 -0.38
N ASN A 469 -2.33 5.27 -0.43
CA ASN A 469 -0.94 5.39 -0.88
C ASN A 469 -0.14 6.12 0.21
N ALA A 470 0.50 5.43 1.14
CA ALA A 470 1.06 6.08 2.32
C ALA A 470 2.03 7.23 1.97
N ILE A 471 2.83 7.08 0.90
CA ILE A 471 3.61 8.17 0.29
C ILE A 471 3.50 8.09 -1.24
N CYS A 472 3.26 9.22 -1.90
CA CYS A 472 3.47 9.37 -3.34
C CYS A 472 4.33 10.60 -3.66
N THR A 473 5.25 10.47 -4.62
CA THR A 473 6.20 11.54 -5.00
C THR A 473 5.63 12.49 -6.06
N TYR A 474 4.34 12.81 -5.95
CA TYR A 474 3.59 13.72 -6.80
C TYR A 474 2.36 14.24 -6.03
N THR A 475 1.70 15.26 -6.57
CA THR A 475 0.49 15.85 -6.01
C THR A 475 -0.72 15.58 -6.89
N THR A 476 -1.90 15.62 -6.28
CA THR A 476 -3.18 15.55 -7.00
C THR A 476 -4.00 16.82 -6.80
N ASN A 477 -4.78 17.18 -7.82
CA ASN A 477 -5.81 18.21 -7.68
C ASN A 477 -7.01 17.70 -6.84
N THR A 478 -8.00 18.57 -6.59
CA THR A 478 -9.20 18.23 -5.80
C THR A 478 -10.05 17.12 -6.42
N SER A 479 -9.95 16.90 -7.74
CA SER A 479 -10.58 15.76 -8.43
C SER A 479 -9.77 14.46 -8.35
N GLY A 480 -8.64 14.45 -7.63
CA GLY A 480 -7.76 13.29 -7.53
C GLY A 480 -6.88 13.03 -8.75
N VAL A 481 -6.84 13.95 -9.71
CA VAL A 481 -6.00 13.83 -10.91
C VAL A 481 -4.57 14.23 -10.57
N MET A 482 -3.60 13.37 -10.89
CA MET A 482 -2.17 13.62 -10.73
C MET A 482 -1.72 14.84 -11.56
N ASP A 483 -0.92 15.71 -10.95
CA ASP A 483 -0.11 16.70 -11.65
C ASP A 483 1.23 16.10 -12.07
N ALA A 484 1.38 15.81 -13.35
CA ALA A 484 2.58 15.23 -13.96
C ALA A 484 3.84 16.12 -13.81
N ASN A 485 3.68 17.42 -13.55
CA ASN A 485 4.80 18.34 -13.33
C ASN A 485 5.22 18.44 -11.86
N SER A 486 4.48 17.81 -10.95
CA SER A 486 4.74 17.83 -9.51
C SER A 486 5.60 16.65 -9.02
N THR A 487 6.22 15.91 -9.93
CA THR A 487 6.89 14.65 -9.59
C THR A 487 8.33 14.88 -9.14
N GLY A 488 8.88 13.99 -8.32
CA GLY A 488 10.30 14.07 -7.89
C GLY A 488 10.53 14.40 -6.42
N GLY A 489 9.48 14.40 -5.59
CA GLY A 489 9.60 14.52 -4.14
C GLY A 489 10.63 13.55 -3.53
N VAL A 490 11.27 13.96 -2.43
CA VAL A 490 12.36 13.21 -1.77
C VAL A 490 11.79 12.38 -0.62
N VAL A 491 12.07 11.07 -0.62
CA VAL A 491 11.62 10.13 0.40
C VAL A 491 12.81 9.49 1.09
N VAL A 492 13.00 9.79 2.38
CA VAL A 492 14.11 9.28 3.18
C VAL A 492 13.55 8.55 4.39
N CYS A 493 13.88 7.27 4.54
CA CYS A 493 13.33 6.45 5.62
C CYS A 493 14.43 5.62 6.28
N THR A 494 14.50 5.70 7.60
CA THR A 494 15.38 4.86 8.44
C THR A 494 14.53 4.29 9.57
N THR A 495 14.49 2.96 9.75
CA THR A 495 13.65 2.33 10.79
C THR A 495 12.16 2.71 10.70
N ALA A 496 11.64 2.92 9.48
CA ALA A 496 10.24 3.29 9.26
C ALA A 496 9.32 2.06 9.19
N ASN A 497 8.06 2.22 9.56
CA ASN A 497 7.04 1.17 9.48
C ASN A 497 5.89 1.58 8.55
N PHE A 498 5.58 0.73 7.58
CA PHE A 498 4.45 0.87 6.67
C PHE A 498 3.51 -0.31 6.87
N ILE A 499 2.36 -0.10 7.51
CA ILE A 499 1.51 -1.18 8.02
C ILE A 499 0.10 -1.10 7.42
N ASN A 500 -0.38 -2.20 6.81
CA ASN A 500 -1.76 -2.33 6.30
C ASN A 500 -2.18 -1.19 5.34
N ASN A 501 -1.24 -0.71 4.53
CA ASN A 501 -1.52 0.24 3.46
C ASN A 501 -1.89 -0.53 2.17
N VAL A 502 -2.79 0.01 1.35
CA VAL A 502 -3.03 -0.54 0.00
C VAL A 502 -1.74 -0.50 -0.82
N ARG A 503 -1.02 0.63 -0.74
CA ARG A 503 0.34 0.82 -1.24
C ARG A 503 1.15 1.62 -0.24
N SER A 504 2.38 1.20 0.01
CA SER A 504 3.24 1.90 0.99
C SER A 504 3.94 3.09 0.38
N VAL A 505 4.59 2.93 -0.77
CA VAL A 505 5.29 4.03 -1.45
C VAL A 505 5.12 3.95 -2.95
N GLU A 506 4.80 5.08 -3.58
CA GLU A 506 4.78 5.25 -5.02
C GLU A 506 5.80 6.30 -5.47
N PHE A 507 6.86 5.84 -6.11
CA PHE A 507 7.75 6.71 -6.86
C PHE A 507 7.27 6.84 -8.29
N TYR A 508 7.23 8.08 -8.72
CA TYR A 508 6.96 8.44 -10.10
C TYR A 508 8.20 8.99 -10.79
N TYR A 509 8.08 9.27 -12.08
CA TYR A 509 9.24 9.58 -12.90
C TYR A 509 9.99 10.83 -12.42
N TYR A 510 11.31 10.78 -12.54
CA TYR A 510 12.22 11.84 -12.15
C TYR A 510 13.41 11.90 -13.12
N TYR A 511 13.57 13.03 -13.82
CA TYR A 511 14.52 13.19 -14.93
C TYR A 511 15.49 14.35 -14.69
N SER A 512 16.10 14.42 -13.50
CA SER A 512 17.07 15.48 -13.27
C SER A 512 18.32 15.29 -14.14
N PRO A 513 18.75 16.33 -14.88
CA PRO A 513 20.02 16.31 -15.61
C PRO A 513 21.24 16.36 -14.66
N LEU A 514 21.02 16.62 -13.36
CA LEU A 514 22.07 16.88 -12.38
C LEU A 514 22.27 15.74 -11.35
N GLY A 515 21.59 14.60 -11.49
CA GLY A 515 21.78 13.43 -10.63
C GLY A 515 20.59 12.48 -10.56
N GLY A 516 20.77 11.33 -9.92
CA GLY A 516 19.68 10.38 -9.62
C GLY A 516 18.78 10.82 -8.46
N ASN A 517 17.71 10.08 -8.24
CA ASN A 517 16.85 10.17 -7.06
C ASN A 517 17.66 9.86 -5.80
N LYS A 518 17.42 10.62 -4.73
CA LYS A 518 18.13 10.52 -3.44
C LYS A 518 17.38 9.70 -2.39
N GLY A 519 16.25 9.12 -2.76
CA GLY A 519 15.42 8.36 -1.84
C GLY A 519 16.06 7.06 -1.41
N PHE A 520 15.94 6.75 -0.11
CA PHE A 520 16.47 5.51 0.44
C PHE A 520 15.64 5.01 1.62
N PHE A 521 15.70 3.70 1.82
CA PHE A 521 15.05 2.96 2.89
C PHE A 521 16.11 2.10 3.57
N THR A 522 16.34 2.35 4.86
CA THR A 522 17.30 1.58 5.66
C THR A 522 16.60 0.99 6.88
N SER A 523 16.64 -0.33 7.04
CA SER A 523 16.00 -1.03 8.17
C SER A 523 14.50 -0.76 8.31
N CYS A 524 13.78 -0.57 7.20
CA CYS A 524 12.34 -0.28 7.20
C CYS A 524 11.49 -1.55 7.10
N ASN A 525 10.27 -1.52 7.64
CA ASN A 525 9.30 -2.61 7.59
C ASN A 525 8.10 -2.25 6.71
N PHE A 526 7.73 -3.14 5.80
CA PHE A 526 6.59 -3.05 4.91
C PHE A 526 5.71 -4.28 5.13
N ASN A 527 4.64 -4.14 5.91
CA ASN A 527 3.88 -5.28 6.40
C ASN A 527 2.39 -5.20 6.09
N THR A 528 1.84 -6.32 5.63
CA THR A 528 0.39 -6.57 5.61
C THR A 528 0.07 -7.58 6.70
N THR A 529 -0.46 -7.10 7.83
CA THR A 529 -0.65 -7.86 9.07
C THR A 529 -2.09 -8.29 9.33
N GLY A 530 -3.06 -7.66 8.66
CA GLY A 530 -4.48 -7.99 8.77
C GLY A 530 -5.25 -7.62 7.51
N ALA A 531 -6.57 -7.79 7.56
CA ALA A 531 -7.46 -7.26 6.54
C ALA A 531 -7.38 -5.72 6.55
N LEU A 532 -7.21 -5.13 5.37
CA LEU A 532 -7.26 -3.69 5.17
C LEU A 532 -8.71 -3.22 5.35
N ARG A 533 -8.85 -1.96 5.80
CA ARG A 533 -10.16 -1.34 6.01
C ARG A 533 -10.96 -1.26 4.71
N SER A 534 -12.28 -1.19 4.85
CA SER A 534 -13.22 -1.07 3.72
C SER A 534 -13.18 -2.23 2.71
N GLY A 535 -12.65 -3.40 3.11
CA GLY A 535 -12.49 -4.54 2.20
C GLY A 535 -11.47 -4.29 1.07
N ALA A 536 -10.60 -3.29 1.22
CA ALA A 536 -9.54 -3.03 0.26
C ALA A 536 -8.59 -4.23 0.15
N ALA A 537 -7.93 -4.38 -0.99
CA ALA A 537 -6.91 -5.40 -1.21
C ALA A 537 -5.51 -4.77 -1.22
N PRO A 538 -4.49 -5.44 -0.67
CA PRO A 538 -3.10 -5.06 -0.86
C PRO A 538 -2.76 -5.00 -2.35
N SER A 539 -2.10 -3.92 -2.78
CA SER A 539 -1.62 -3.78 -4.16
C SER A 539 -0.15 -4.20 -4.27
N HIS A 540 0.78 -3.29 -4.04
CA HIS A 540 2.22 -3.53 -3.95
C HIS A 540 2.74 -2.67 -2.82
N HIS A 541 3.75 -3.13 -2.06
CA HIS A 541 4.32 -2.27 -1.03
C HIS A 541 5.01 -1.06 -1.68
N VAL A 542 5.90 -1.28 -2.64
CA VAL A 542 6.56 -0.21 -3.38
C VAL A 542 6.27 -0.31 -4.87
N THR A 543 5.87 0.80 -5.48
CA THR A 543 5.80 0.95 -6.94
C THR A 543 6.78 2.00 -7.44
N MET A 544 7.47 1.72 -8.55
CA MET A 544 8.42 2.63 -9.16
C MET A 544 8.20 2.73 -10.67
N TYR A 545 8.06 3.95 -11.19
CA TYR A 545 8.03 4.22 -12.62
C TYR A 545 9.11 5.23 -13.01
N ASN A 546 10.03 4.82 -13.89
CA ASN A 546 11.01 5.69 -14.54
C ASN A 546 11.80 6.60 -13.57
N VAL A 547 12.32 5.98 -12.52
CA VAL A 547 13.10 6.61 -11.46
C VAL A 547 14.45 5.90 -11.31
N ASP A 548 15.51 6.67 -11.08
CA ASP A 548 16.88 6.15 -10.94
C ASP A 548 17.43 6.39 -9.55
N GLY A 549 17.98 5.36 -8.89
CA GLY A 549 18.86 5.52 -7.73
C GLY A 549 18.26 5.19 -6.37
N VAL A 550 16.99 4.76 -6.30
CA VAL A 550 16.34 4.38 -5.03
C VAL A 550 17.05 3.17 -4.40
N GLN A 551 17.25 3.20 -3.08
CA GLN A 551 17.98 2.15 -2.35
C GLN A 551 17.13 1.53 -1.24
N PHE A 552 17.17 0.20 -1.13
CA PHE A 552 16.56 -0.59 -0.07
C PHE A 552 17.65 -1.42 0.62
N LYS A 553 17.93 -1.13 1.89
CA LYS A 553 19.01 -1.77 2.64
C LYS A 553 18.53 -2.30 3.98
N GLY A 554 18.68 -3.61 4.21
CA GLY A 554 18.23 -4.28 5.43
C GLY A 554 16.73 -4.13 5.72
N CYS A 555 15.89 -3.98 4.69
CA CYS A 555 14.44 -3.78 4.87
C CYS A 555 13.69 -5.12 4.97
N ASN A 556 12.49 -5.12 5.55
CA ASN A 556 11.61 -6.29 5.58
C ASN A 556 10.31 -6.02 4.83
N PHE A 557 9.98 -6.87 3.86
CA PHE A 557 8.71 -6.87 3.14
C PHE A 557 7.97 -8.17 3.46
N GLU A 558 6.82 -8.09 4.13
CA GLU A 558 6.14 -9.27 4.64
C GLU A 558 4.61 -9.21 4.54
N TYR A 559 4.04 -10.30 4.06
CA TYR A 559 2.62 -10.60 4.27
C TYR A 559 2.46 -11.60 5.43
N SER A 560 1.78 -11.17 6.49
CA SER A 560 1.53 -11.97 7.70
C SER A 560 0.05 -12.04 8.09
N ALA A 561 -0.87 -11.51 7.28
CA ALA A 561 -2.32 -11.52 7.51
C ALA A 561 -3.02 -12.89 7.33
N GLY A 562 -2.27 -14.00 7.36
CA GLY A 562 -2.81 -15.36 7.28
C GLY A 562 -3.64 -15.62 6.02
N SER A 563 -4.92 -15.95 6.22
CA SER A 563 -5.88 -16.25 5.15
C SER A 563 -6.77 -15.05 4.78
N ALA A 564 -6.46 -13.84 5.24
CA ALA A 564 -7.26 -12.64 4.95
C ALA A 564 -7.34 -12.36 3.43
N TYR A 565 -6.32 -12.74 2.69
CA TYR A 565 -6.25 -12.60 1.23
C TYR A 565 -5.81 -13.90 0.58
N ALA A 566 -6.40 -14.21 -0.57
CA ALA A 566 -5.92 -15.29 -1.43
C ALA A 566 -4.43 -15.07 -1.76
N THR A 567 -3.69 -16.15 -1.99
CA THR A 567 -2.24 -16.13 -2.23
C THR A 567 -1.82 -15.15 -3.33
N MET A 568 -2.62 -15.05 -4.40
CA MET A 568 -2.38 -14.14 -5.53
C MET A 568 -2.84 -12.68 -5.31
N ALA A 569 -3.54 -12.41 -4.20
CA ALA A 569 -4.04 -11.08 -3.83
C ALA A 569 -3.22 -10.40 -2.72
N ARG A 570 -2.02 -10.95 -2.41
CA ARG A 570 -1.15 -10.45 -1.34
C ARG A 570 -0.24 -9.29 -1.75
N GLY A 571 -0.19 -9.02 -3.06
CA GLY A 571 0.64 -7.99 -3.62
C GLY A 571 2.12 -8.36 -3.76
N ASN A 572 2.89 -7.45 -4.36
CA ASN A 572 4.34 -7.58 -4.55
C ASN A 572 5.08 -6.76 -3.49
N GLY A 573 6.31 -7.16 -3.15
CA GLY A 573 7.20 -6.33 -2.36
C GLY A 573 7.59 -5.07 -3.13
N ILE A 574 8.22 -5.25 -4.28
CA ILE A 574 8.56 -4.17 -5.22
C ILE A 574 7.98 -4.50 -6.60
N TYR A 575 7.23 -3.56 -7.17
CA TYR A 575 6.80 -3.58 -8.56
C TYR A 575 7.39 -2.37 -9.29
N SER A 576 8.11 -2.58 -10.39
CA SER A 576 8.78 -1.49 -11.08
C SER A 576 8.69 -1.59 -12.59
N ILE A 577 8.58 -0.42 -13.23
CA ILE A 577 8.80 -0.25 -14.67
C ILE A 577 9.78 0.85 -15.00
N ASP A 578 10.76 0.53 -15.84
CA ASP A 578 11.82 1.43 -16.28
C ASP A 578 12.58 2.08 -15.11
N ALA A 579 12.67 1.40 -13.98
CA ALA A 579 13.33 1.91 -12.78
C ALA A 579 14.72 1.30 -12.62
N LYS A 580 15.65 2.08 -12.06
CA LYS A 580 16.95 1.63 -11.58
C LYS A 580 16.99 1.77 -10.07
N TYR A 581 17.24 0.68 -9.37
CA TYR A 581 17.29 0.65 -7.91
C TYR A 581 18.16 -0.49 -7.37
N PHE A 582 18.47 -0.39 -6.09
CA PHE A 582 19.38 -1.28 -5.39
C PHE A 582 18.69 -1.91 -4.20
N VAL A 583 18.82 -3.23 -4.06
CA VAL A 583 18.37 -4.00 -2.91
C VAL A 583 19.60 -4.71 -2.34
N ASP A 584 19.92 -4.42 -1.08
CA ASP A 584 21.12 -4.94 -0.43
C ASP A 584 20.92 -5.14 1.07
N GLN A 585 21.95 -5.65 1.75
CA GLN A 585 22.03 -5.63 3.20
C GLN A 585 22.41 -4.24 3.75
N TYR A 586 21.99 -3.96 4.98
CA TYR A 586 22.54 -2.87 5.78
C TYR A 586 23.38 -3.45 6.91
N SER A 587 24.69 -3.16 6.91
CA SER A 587 25.63 -3.82 7.81
C SER A 587 25.57 -5.35 7.62
N THR A 588 25.08 -6.10 8.61
CA THR A 588 24.87 -7.55 8.55
C THR A 588 23.40 -7.95 8.36
N ILE A 589 22.48 -6.99 8.35
CA ILE A 589 21.03 -7.24 8.22
C ILE A 589 20.68 -7.22 6.74
N LYS A 590 20.32 -8.38 6.20
CA LYS A 590 19.89 -8.52 4.81
C LYS A 590 18.48 -7.97 4.61
N THR A 591 18.19 -7.51 3.39
CA THR A 591 16.79 -7.24 3.02
C THR A 591 16.05 -8.56 2.86
N THR A 592 14.79 -8.61 3.32
CA THR A 592 13.93 -9.81 3.32
C THR A 592 12.62 -9.57 2.56
N PHE A 593 12.19 -10.56 1.77
CA PHE A 593 10.88 -10.60 1.12
C PHE A 593 10.17 -11.91 1.44
N LYS A 594 8.99 -11.83 2.05
CA LYS A 594 8.32 -13.01 2.61
C LYS A 594 6.83 -13.07 2.31
N ASN A 595 6.39 -14.24 1.80
CA ASN A 595 4.99 -14.62 1.66
C ASN A 595 4.14 -13.71 0.73
N LEU A 596 4.80 -12.99 -0.18
CA LEU A 596 4.21 -12.08 -1.17
C LEU A 596 3.91 -12.83 -2.48
N VAL A 597 3.18 -12.20 -3.41
CA VAL A 597 3.00 -12.75 -4.77
C VAL A 597 4.36 -12.83 -5.46
N ASN A 598 5.06 -11.71 -5.53
CA ASN A 598 6.47 -11.67 -5.88
C ASN A 598 7.25 -10.85 -4.85
N GLY A 599 8.50 -11.25 -4.58
CA GLY A 599 9.41 -10.38 -3.84
C GLY A 599 9.68 -9.11 -4.66
N ILE A 600 10.21 -9.30 -5.86
CA ILE A 600 10.49 -8.23 -6.83
C ILE A 600 9.93 -8.60 -8.20
N TYR A 601 9.14 -7.70 -8.81
CA TYR A 601 8.69 -7.80 -10.19
C TYR A 601 9.14 -6.54 -10.95
N ALA A 602 10.09 -6.69 -11.87
CA ALA A 602 10.68 -5.58 -12.59
C ALA A 602 10.61 -5.76 -14.12
N ASP A 603 9.92 -4.81 -14.76
CA ASP A 603 9.52 -4.89 -16.16
C ASP A 603 10.00 -3.66 -16.94
N ASN A 604 10.88 -3.80 -17.93
CA ASN A 604 11.50 -2.63 -18.54
C ASN A 604 11.21 -2.52 -20.04
N SER A 605 10.78 -1.33 -20.45
CA SER A 605 10.74 -0.95 -21.86
C SER A 605 12.12 -0.51 -22.37
N ASN A 606 12.95 0.02 -21.47
CA ASN A 606 14.31 0.43 -21.74
C ASN A 606 15.32 -0.55 -21.13
N PRO A 607 16.13 -1.27 -21.94
CA PRO A 607 17.05 -2.31 -21.46
C PRO A 607 18.18 -1.80 -20.57
N LEU A 608 18.45 -0.48 -20.56
CA LEU A 608 19.50 0.12 -19.74
C LEU A 608 19.01 0.52 -18.34
N ARG A 609 17.72 0.34 -18.03
CA ARG A 609 17.22 0.45 -16.66
C ARG A 609 17.53 -0.87 -15.95
N VAL A 610 18.45 -0.85 -15.00
CA VAL A 610 18.97 -2.08 -14.38
C VAL A 610 18.65 -2.13 -12.90
N VAL A 611 18.33 -3.33 -12.43
CA VAL A 611 18.09 -3.62 -11.02
C VAL A 611 19.27 -4.43 -10.47
N SER A 612 19.69 -4.08 -9.26
CA SER A 612 20.71 -4.82 -8.52
C SER A 612 20.13 -5.38 -7.23
N VAL A 613 20.13 -6.71 -7.11
CA VAL A 613 19.69 -7.44 -5.92
C VAL A 613 20.86 -8.25 -5.40
N THR A 614 21.39 -7.83 -4.25
CA THR A 614 22.52 -8.49 -3.60
C THR A 614 22.22 -8.76 -2.13
N ASN A 615 22.88 -9.76 -1.54
CA ASN A 615 22.78 -10.05 -0.10
C ASN A 615 21.34 -10.00 0.45
N THR A 616 20.38 -10.57 -0.29
CA THR A 616 18.94 -10.49 0.01
C THR A 616 18.40 -11.89 0.27
N GLU A 617 17.37 -11.98 1.11
CA GLU A 617 16.70 -13.24 1.45
C GLU A 617 15.25 -13.24 0.99
N PHE A 618 14.84 -14.31 0.32
CA PHE A 618 13.49 -14.52 -0.16
C PHE A 618 12.89 -15.77 0.46
N TYR A 619 11.70 -15.66 1.02
CA TYR A 619 11.03 -16.73 1.76
C TYR A 619 9.59 -16.90 1.30
N ASP A 620 9.28 -18.03 0.69
CA ASP A 620 7.91 -18.46 0.40
C ASP A 620 7.08 -17.44 -0.41
N ASN A 621 7.72 -16.72 -1.32
CA ASN A 621 6.98 -15.91 -2.29
C ASN A 621 6.26 -16.84 -3.28
N ILE A 622 5.01 -16.52 -3.62
CA ILE A 622 4.05 -17.44 -4.24
C ILE A 622 4.38 -17.73 -5.71
N SER A 623 4.72 -16.70 -6.49
CA SER A 623 4.97 -16.82 -7.93
C SER A 623 6.46 -16.75 -8.24
N ASN A 624 7.11 -15.60 -8.00
CA ASN A 624 8.55 -15.46 -8.19
C ASN A 624 9.18 -14.79 -6.97
N SER A 625 10.35 -15.27 -6.54
CA SER A 625 11.15 -14.46 -5.62
C SER A 625 11.64 -13.20 -6.34
N THR A 626 12.10 -13.32 -7.58
CA THR A 626 12.43 -12.17 -8.44
C THR A 626 12.11 -12.45 -9.91
N TYR A 627 11.49 -11.48 -10.58
CA TYR A 627 11.24 -11.48 -12.03
C TYR A 627 11.88 -10.25 -12.68
N PHE A 628 12.71 -10.48 -13.70
CA PHE A 628 13.33 -9.43 -14.53
C PHE A 628 12.93 -9.59 -16.00
N ASN A 629 12.52 -8.50 -16.64
CA ASN A 629 12.25 -8.46 -18.07
C ASN A 629 13.06 -7.41 -18.82
N THR A 630 13.54 -7.76 -20.02
CA THR A 630 14.16 -6.86 -21.02
C THR A 630 15.46 -6.17 -20.56
N MET A 631 16.03 -6.52 -19.41
CA MET A 631 17.20 -5.82 -18.88
C MET A 631 18.51 -6.29 -19.52
N THR A 632 19.44 -5.35 -19.71
CA THR A 632 20.84 -5.62 -20.07
C THR A 632 21.72 -5.41 -18.86
N THR A 633 22.42 -6.47 -18.42
CA THR A 633 23.26 -6.51 -17.21
C THR A 633 22.53 -6.38 -15.85
N PRO A 634 21.34 -6.98 -15.63
CA PRO A 634 20.79 -7.03 -14.28
C PRO A 634 21.70 -7.84 -13.33
N VAL A 635 21.66 -7.52 -12.04
CA VAL A 635 22.52 -8.13 -11.02
C VAL A 635 21.68 -8.89 -10.00
N PHE A 636 22.00 -10.17 -9.81
CA PHE A 636 21.40 -11.04 -8.79
C PHE A 636 22.49 -11.90 -8.16
N THR A 637 23.11 -11.43 -7.07
CA THR A 637 24.27 -12.12 -6.48
C THR A 637 24.20 -12.26 -4.96
N ASP A 638 24.80 -13.35 -4.46
CA ASP A 638 24.95 -13.57 -3.01
C ASP A 638 23.61 -13.59 -2.24
N ASN A 639 22.54 -13.99 -2.93
CA ASN A 639 21.19 -14.06 -2.36
C ASN A 639 20.87 -15.47 -1.83
N TYR A 640 19.94 -15.52 -0.87
CA TYR A 640 19.33 -16.75 -0.40
C TYR A 640 17.86 -16.77 -0.82
N VAL A 641 17.44 -17.85 -1.47
CA VAL A 641 16.09 -17.98 -2.02
C VAL A 641 15.49 -19.30 -1.56
N ARG A 642 14.38 -19.20 -0.83
CA ARG A 642 13.54 -20.35 -0.49
C ARG A 642 12.16 -20.18 -1.13
N THR A 643 11.82 -21.05 -2.10
CA THR A 643 10.53 -21.00 -2.79
C THR A 643 9.42 -21.64 -1.95
N ALA A 644 8.17 -21.20 -2.21
CA ALA A 644 7.00 -21.71 -1.52
C ALA A 644 6.58 -23.08 -2.07
N SER A 645 6.48 -24.10 -1.21
CA SER A 645 5.87 -25.40 -1.53
C SER A 645 4.33 -25.31 -1.64
N ALA A 646 3.84 -24.45 -2.51
CA ALA A 646 2.40 -24.18 -2.62
C ALA A 646 1.77 -24.77 -3.89
N GLY A 647 2.55 -25.54 -4.66
CA GLY A 647 2.08 -26.17 -5.88
C GLY A 647 1.61 -25.14 -6.91
N TYR A 648 2.21 -23.93 -6.92
CA TYR A 648 1.93 -22.89 -7.92
C TYR A 648 3.01 -22.78 -9.01
N GLY A 649 4.03 -23.65 -8.94
CA GLY A 649 5.21 -23.57 -9.80
C GLY A 649 6.05 -22.34 -9.48
N ALA A 650 6.37 -22.15 -8.19
CA ALA A 650 7.09 -20.97 -7.75
C ALA A 650 8.51 -20.96 -8.35
N CYS A 651 9.01 -19.77 -8.65
CA CYS A 651 10.33 -19.57 -9.23
C CYS A 651 11.25 -18.82 -8.26
N GLY A 652 12.52 -19.22 -8.21
CA GLY A 652 13.54 -18.40 -7.57
C GLY A 652 13.82 -17.11 -8.37
N LEU A 653 14.39 -17.24 -9.55
CA LEU A 653 14.69 -16.11 -10.43
C LEU A 653 14.18 -16.36 -11.85
N TYR A 654 13.35 -15.45 -12.37
CA TYR A 654 12.92 -15.48 -13.76
C TYR A 654 13.61 -14.37 -14.56
N LEU A 655 14.34 -14.76 -15.61
CA LEU A 655 14.99 -13.87 -16.57
C LEU A 655 14.27 -13.93 -17.92
N ASN A 656 13.44 -12.94 -18.23
CA ASN A 656 12.73 -12.84 -19.50
C ASN A 656 13.40 -11.80 -20.40
N ASN A 657 13.77 -12.14 -21.63
CA ASN A 657 14.40 -11.19 -22.58
C ASN A 657 15.62 -10.44 -22.01
N CYS A 658 16.28 -11.01 -20.99
CA CYS A 658 17.40 -10.38 -20.31
C CYS A 658 18.73 -10.82 -20.94
N LYS A 659 19.67 -9.88 -21.06
CA LYS A 659 21.00 -10.11 -21.65
C LYS A 659 22.11 -9.74 -20.68
N TYR A 660 23.24 -10.43 -20.78
CA TYR A 660 24.49 -10.16 -20.07
C TYR A 660 24.34 -10.04 -18.55
N TYR A 661 23.40 -10.79 -17.96
CA TYR A 661 23.11 -10.77 -16.54
C TYR A 661 24.24 -11.33 -15.69
N ASN A 662 24.36 -10.81 -14.47
CA ASN A 662 25.30 -11.28 -13.45
C ASN A 662 24.54 -12.06 -12.39
N VAL A 663 24.42 -13.38 -12.58
CA VAL A 663 23.72 -14.30 -11.66
C VAL A 663 24.71 -15.27 -11.04
N LYS A 664 25.15 -14.97 -9.82
CA LYS A 664 26.18 -15.78 -9.17
C LYS A 664 26.14 -15.83 -7.64
N ASN A 665 26.72 -16.89 -7.09
CA ASN A 665 26.87 -17.12 -5.65
C ASN A 665 25.54 -17.14 -4.89
N ASN A 666 24.43 -17.43 -5.55
CA ASN A 666 23.13 -17.53 -4.89
C ASN A 666 22.89 -18.95 -4.38
N THR A 667 22.10 -19.06 -3.32
CA THR A 667 21.59 -20.34 -2.81
C THR A 667 20.09 -20.40 -3.06
N PHE A 668 19.65 -21.40 -3.83
CA PHE A 668 18.25 -21.69 -4.09
C PHE A 668 17.87 -22.99 -3.40
N LEU A 669 16.75 -22.97 -2.69
CA LEU A 669 16.19 -24.11 -1.97
C LEU A 669 14.67 -24.16 -2.14
N GLU A 670 14.14 -25.35 -2.35
CA GLU A 670 12.70 -25.62 -2.23
C GLU A 670 12.36 -26.02 -0.78
N SER A 671 11.24 -25.52 -0.25
CA SER A 671 10.86 -25.66 1.17
C SER A 671 10.31 -27.03 1.56
N SER A 672 9.84 -27.85 0.62
CA SER A 672 9.34 -29.20 0.88
C SER A 672 10.30 -30.32 0.48
N ALA A 673 10.22 -31.44 1.20
CA ALA A 673 10.87 -32.68 0.78
C ALA A 673 9.96 -33.38 -0.23
N GLY A 674 10.22 -33.20 -1.54
CA GLY A 674 9.51 -34.00 -2.53
C GLY A 674 9.49 -33.55 -3.98
N PHE A 675 10.26 -32.56 -4.44
CA PHE A 675 10.08 -31.92 -5.75
C PHE A 675 8.66 -31.32 -5.86
N ALA A 676 8.40 -30.20 -5.18
CA ALA A 676 7.32 -29.30 -5.61
C ALA A 676 7.62 -28.83 -7.04
N ASN A 677 6.63 -28.40 -7.82
CA ASN A 677 6.81 -27.99 -9.23
C ASN A 677 7.60 -26.67 -9.42
N ASP A 678 8.44 -26.35 -8.45
CA ASP A 678 9.20 -25.12 -8.37
C ASP A 678 10.48 -25.23 -9.18
N VAL A 679 10.91 -24.09 -9.71
CA VAL A 679 12.13 -23.97 -10.50
C VAL A 679 13.09 -22.98 -9.85
N GLY A 680 14.37 -23.33 -9.80
CA GLY A 680 15.40 -22.44 -9.27
C GLY A 680 15.54 -21.18 -10.11
N ILE A 681 15.86 -21.34 -11.41
CA ILE A 681 16.00 -20.25 -12.36
C ILE A 681 15.32 -20.57 -13.69
N TYR A 682 14.46 -19.68 -14.17
CA TYR A 682 14.03 -19.64 -15.58
C TYR A 682 14.87 -18.64 -16.38
N VAL A 683 15.30 -19.04 -17.57
CA VAL A 683 15.88 -18.14 -18.57
C VAL A 683 15.09 -18.28 -19.86
N ASN A 684 14.44 -17.22 -20.29
CA ASN A 684 13.63 -17.22 -21.51
C ASN A 684 14.08 -16.13 -22.47
N ASN A 685 14.35 -16.52 -23.72
CA ASN A 685 14.61 -15.60 -24.84
C ASN A 685 15.72 -14.56 -24.57
N SER A 686 16.84 -14.97 -23.98
CA SER A 686 18.01 -14.08 -23.91
C SER A 686 18.59 -13.75 -25.29
N THR A 687 18.33 -14.59 -26.30
CA THR A 687 18.78 -14.43 -27.69
C THR A 687 20.32 -14.37 -27.81
N THR A 688 20.84 -13.53 -28.70
CA THR A 688 22.28 -13.39 -28.94
C THR A 688 22.98 -12.62 -27.82
N GLY A 689 24.11 -13.15 -27.38
CA GLY A 689 25.01 -12.53 -26.40
C GLY A 689 25.65 -13.55 -25.46
N LEU A 690 26.68 -13.15 -24.73
CA LEU A 690 27.34 -14.02 -23.74
C LEU A 690 26.63 -13.86 -22.40
N HIS A 691 25.89 -14.90 -21.99
CA HIS A 691 25.12 -14.90 -20.75
C HIS A 691 25.62 -16.00 -19.84
N LYS A 692 25.62 -15.77 -18.52
CA LYS A 692 26.22 -16.71 -17.58
C LYS A 692 25.35 -16.89 -16.33
N ILE A 693 25.18 -18.15 -15.94
CA ILE A 693 24.73 -18.56 -14.60
C ILE A 693 25.90 -19.28 -13.94
N TYR A 694 26.44 -18.70 -12.87
CA TYR A 694 27.74 -19.09 -12.34
C TYR A 694 27.75 -19.28 -10.82
N ARG A 695 28.26 -20.40 -10.30
CA ARG A 695 28.41 -20.64 -8.84
C ARG A 695 27.13 -20.51 -8.02
N ASN A 696 26.00 -20.93 -8.56
CA ASN A 696 24.77 -21.00 -7.78
C ASN A 696 24.62 -22.40 -7.19
N SER A 697 24.03 -22.48 -6.01
CA SER A 697 23.74 -23.72 -5.30
C SER A 697 22.23 -24.01 -5.39
N PHE A 698 21.84 -25.22 -5.72
CA PHE A 698 20.44 -25.62 -5.92
C PHE A 698 20.11 -26.86 -5.10
N ALA A 699 18.91 -26.89 -4.53
CA ALA A 699 18.43 -28.03 -3.76
C ALA A 699 16.92 -28.21 -3.87
N ASN A 700 16.49 -29.47 -4.06
CA ASN A 700 15.10 -29.94 -4.00
C ASN A 700 14.11 -29.40 -5.06
N PHE A 701 14.59 -28.81 -6.16
CA PHE A 701 13.70 -28.30 -7.20
C PHE A 701 13.19 -29.39 -8.14
N LEU A 702 12.08 -29.08 -8.83
CA LEU A 702 11.73 -29.80 -10.04
C LEU A 702 12.80 -29.61 -11.11
N VAL A 703 13.18 -28.35 -11.36
CA VAL A 703 14.29 -28.00 -12.26
C VAL A 703 15.19 -26.98 -11.56
N GLY A 704 16.50 -27.26 -11.47
CA GLY A 704 17.46 -26.29 -10.96
C GLY A 704 17.57 -25.07 -11.87
N ILE A 705 17.93 -25.29 -13.14
CA ILE A 705 17.98 -24.26 -14.19
C ILE A 705 17.15 -24.72 -15.39
N ASP A 706 16.18 -23.90 -15.79
CA ASP A 706 15.32 -24.13 -16.95
C ASP A 706 15.56 -23.07 -18.03
N ALA A 707 16.15 -23.48 -19.15
CA ALA A 707 16.45 -22.61 -20.29
C ALA A 707 15.39 -22.80 -21.38
N GLN A 708 14.57 -21.77 -21.56
CA GLN A 708 13.40 -21.76 -22.41
C GLN A 708 13.65 -21.03 -23.74
N ASN A 709 13.18 -21.65 -24.84
CA ASN A 709 13.23 -21.06 -26.18
C ASN A 709 14.67 -20.65 -26.59
N ASN A 710 14.88 -19.47 -27.20
CA ASN A 710 16.16 -19.10 -27.78
C ASN A 710 17.07 -18.35 -26.79
N ASN A 711 18.09 -19.02 -26.26
CA ASN A 711 19.13 -18.43 -25.41
C ASN A 711 20.53 -18.58 -26.01
N SER A 712 20.65 -18.68 -27.34
CA SER A 712 21.96 -18.82 -28.01
C SER A 712 22.17 -17.95 -29.25
N GLY A 713 21.15 -17.25 -29.74
CA GLY A 713 21.26 -16.53 -31.00
C GLY A 713 21.47 -17.46 -32.21
N THR A 714 21.70 -16.86 -33.38
CA THR A 714 21.70 -17.56 -34.67
C THR A 714 22.89 -18.50 -34.83
N THR A 715 24.08 -18.17 -34.29
CA THR A 715 25.31 -18.94 -34.54
C THR A 715 25.53 -20.08 -33.55
N ASN A 716 25.07 -19.92 -32.30
CA ASN A 716 25.21 -20.82 -31.14
C ASN A 716 26.66 -21.26 -30.78
N ASN A 717 27.68 -20.92 -31.57
CA ASN A 717 29.04 -21.37 -31.31
C ASN A 717 29.80 -20.43 -30.35
N THR A 718 29.47 -19.14 -30.38
CA THR A 718 30.18 -18.06 -29.68
C THR A 718 29.23 -17.12 -28.94
N ASP A 719 27.94 -17.46 -28.91
CA ASP A 719 26.82 -16.71 -28.39
C ASP A 719 25.87 -17.66 -27.64
N GLY A 720 25.36 -17.19 -26.50
CA GLY A 720 24.38 -17.87 -25.69
C GLY A 720 24.67 -18.00 -24.21
N LEU A 721 23.75 -18.72 -23.54
CA LEU A 721 23.82 -19.07 -22.14
C LEU A 721 24.87 -20.15 -21.86
N LYS A 722 25.88 -19.79 -21.05
CA LYS A 722 26.81 -20.72 -20.38
C LYS A 722 26.38 -20.95 -18.94
N MET A 723 26.32 -22.21 -18.52
CA MET A 723 26.03 -22.60 -17.14
C MET A 723 27.27 -23.28 -16.58
N ASN A 724 27.93 -22.68 -15.58
CA ASN A 724 29.20 -23.21 -15.10
C ASN A 724 29.39 -23.07 -13.57
N CYS A 725 30.18 -23.95 -12.98
CA CYS A 725 30.46 -23.97 -11.54
C CYS A 725 29.24 -24.02 -10.61
N ASN A 726 28.06 -24.37 -11.10
CA ASN A 726 26.87 -24.50 -10.27
C ASN A 726 26.90 -25.83 -9.48
N ASP A 727 26.39 -25.82 -8.25
CA ASP A 727 26.37 -26.97 -7.37
C ASP A 727 24.93 -27.45 -7.13
N PHE A 728 24.60 -28.61 -7.69
CA PHE A 728 23.30 -29.26 -7.51
C PHE A 728 23.36 -30.40 -6.48
N THR A 729 24.49 -30.57 -5.79
CA THR A 729 24.72 -31.65 -4.82
C THR A 729 24.20 -31.47 -3.39
N PRO A 730 23.83 -30.27 -2.88
CA PRO A 730 23.34 -30.14 -1.51
C PRO A 730 22.12 -31.02 -1.22
N SER A 731 21.17 -31.07 -2.16
CA SER A 731 20.11 -32.06 -2.22
C SER A 731 19.66 -32.21 -3.66
N ALA A 732 19.46 -33.44 -4.11
CA ALA A 732 19.14 -33.73 -5.50
C ALA A 732 17.88 -32.97 -5.97
N ASN A 733 17.92 -32.43 -7.18
CA ASN A 733 16.74 -31.96 -7.91
C ASN A 733 16.13 -33.13 -8.72
N LEU A 734 14.93 -32.95 -9.28
CA LEU A 734 14.42 -33.92 -10.25
C LEU A 734 15.19 -33.76 -11.57
N TYR A 735 15.32 -32.52 -12.04
CA TYR A 735 16.20 -32.12 -13.11
C TYR A 735 17.20 -31.08 -12.61
N ASP A 736 18.49 -31.26 -12.89
CA ASP A 736 19.48 -30.22 -12.57
C ASP A 736 19.39 -29.09 -13.59
N ILE A 737 19.36 -29.43 -14.89
CA ILE A 737 19.27 -28.49 -16.01
C ILE A 737 18.28 -29.02 -17.04
N ALA A 738 17.42 -28.15 -17.56
CA ALA A 738 16.51 -28.42 -18.66
C ALA A 738 16.64 -27.39 -19.78
N VAL A 739 16.47 -27.84 -21.03
CA VAL A 739 16.38 -27.00 -22.23
C VAL A 739 15.08 -27.34 -22.96
N VAL A 740 14.10 -26.44 -22.92
CA VAL A 740 12.71 -26.69 -23.38
C VAL A 740 12.16 -25.49 -24.16
N GLY A 741 11.15 -25.65 -25.00
CA GLY A 741 10.62 -24.54 -25.78
C GLY A 741 9.37 -24.86 -26.59
N THR A 742 8.55 -23.84 -26.84
CA THR A 742 7.47 -23.92 -27.84
C THR A 742 8.00 -23.81 -29.28
N SER A 743 9.28 -23.46 -29.42
CA SER A 743 10.10 -23.47 -30.63
C SER A 743 11.42 -24.16 -30.32
N SER A 744 12.28 -24.45 -31.32
CA SER A 744 13.56 -25.17 -31.11
C SER A 744 14.42 -24.47 -30.04
N PRO A 745 14.51 -25.02 -28.81
CA PRO A 745 15.17 -24.32 -27.72
C PRO A 745 16.69 -24.44 -27.83
N THR A 746 17.39 -23.38 -27.42
CA THR A 746 18.84 -23.29 -27.57
C THR A 746 19.51 -22.65 -26.36
N VAL A 747 20.69 -23.16 -26.04
CA VAL A 747 21.71 -22.58 -25.16
C VAL A 747 23.05 -22.69 -25.88
N MET A 748 24.10 -22.03 -25.37
CA MET A 748 25.38 -22.03 -26.08
C MET A 748 25.88 -23.46 -26.34
N LYS A 749 26.30 -23.74 -27.57
CA LYS A 749 26.80 -25.05 -27.98
C LYS A 749 28.05 -25.43 -27.20
N ILE A 750 28.98 -24.49 -27.02
CA ILE A 750 30.26 -24.76 -26.36
C ILE A 750 30.16 -24.27 -24.90
N GLN A 751 29.80 -25.17 -23.98
CA GLN A 751 29.69 -24.83 -22.55
C GLN A 751 31.08 -24.65 -21.88
N GLY A 752 32.13 -25.22 -22.46
CA GLY A 752 33.52 -25.07 -22.00
C GLY A 752 34.53 -25.56 -23.06
N THR A 753 35.82 -25.53 -22.73
CA THR A 753 36.89 -26.08 -23.58
C THR A 753 37.87 -26.92 -22.75
N SER A 754 38.50 -27.93 -23.37
CA SER A 754 39.42 -28.86 -22.69
C SER A 754 40.86 -28.34 -22.55
N SER A 755 41.07 -27.03 -22.61
CA SER A 755 42.42 -26.43 -22.59
C SER A 755 43.05 -26.36 -21.20
N SER A 756 42.24 -26.25 -20.14
CA SER A 756 42.71 -26.16 -18.75
C SER A 756 41.58 -26.48 -17.77
N GLY A 757 41.90 -26.73 -16.49
CA GLY A 757 40.88 -26.90 -15.44
C GLY A 757 39.90 -25.73 -15.31
N TYR A 758 40.34 -24.50 -15.62
CA TYR A 758 39.57 -23.25 -15.54
C TYR A 758 38.62 -23.01 -16.74
N THR A 759 38.77 -23.76 -17.82
CA THR A 759 37.97 -23.61 -19.04
C THR A 759 36.97 -24.74 -19.27
N LEU A 760 37.04 -25.81 -18.47
CA LEU A 760 36.06 -26.91 -18.46
C LEU A 760 34.66 -26.48 -17.99
N VAL A 761 33.68 -27.36 -18.17
CA VAL A 761 32.41 -27.29 -17.44
C VAL A 761 32.61 -27.94 -16.07
N ARG A 762 32.18 -27.22 -15.03
CA ARG A 762 32.45 -27.51 -13.61
C ARG A 762 31.20 -27.50 -12.74
N ASN A 763 30.04 -27.65 -13.36
CA ASN A 763 28.82 -27.93 -12.60
C ASN A 763 28.97 -29.28 -11.89
N LYS A 764 28.44 -29.39 -10.68
CA LYS A 764 28.30 -30.67 -9.97
C LYS A 764 26.84 -31.09 -9.99
N TYR A 765 26.57 -32.23 -10.59
CA TYR A 765 25.23 -32.77 -10.83
C TYR A 765 24.86 -33.80 -9.78
N ALA A 766 23.62 -33.76 -9.30
CA ALA A 766 23.10 -34.74 -8.36
C ALA A 766 21.64 -35.14 -8.61
N ALA A 767 21.04 -34.74 -9.74
CA ALA A 767 19.66 -35.09 -10.06
C ALA A 767 19.37 -36.58 -9.81
N ALA A 768 18.25 -36.86 -9.14
CA ALA A 768 17.88 -38.19 -8.70
C ALA A 768 17.53 -39.08 -9.91
N SER A 769 18.25 -40.18 -10.13
CA SER A 769 17.90 -41.13 -11.19
C SER A 769 16.63 -41.89 -10.81
N GLN A 770 15.49 -41.54 -11.40
CA GLN A 770 14.26 -42.32 -11.23
C GLN A 770 14.20 -43.55 -12.14
N CYS A 771 15.14 -43.66 -13.07
CA CYS A 771 15.36 -44.85 -13.88
C CYS A 771 16.82 -44.92 -14.37
N SER A 772 17.25 -46.09 -14.83
CA SER A 772 18.62 -46.37 -15.31
C SER A 772 19.04 -45.53 -16.52
N ASN A 773 18.08 -44.93 -17.23
CA ASN A 773 18.22 -44.28 -18.53
C ASN A 773 17.66 -42.83 -18.59
N CYS A 774 17.26 -42.25 -17.46
CA CYS A 774 16.55 -40.96 -17.43
C CYS A 774 17.53 -39.78 -17.57
N GLU A 775 17.18 -38.76 -18.37
CA GLU A 775 18.02 -37.59 -18.68
C GLU A 775 17.91 -36.46 -17.63
N ASN A 776 18.06 -36.81 -16.36
CA ASN A 776 17.71 -35.92 -15.26
C ASN A 776 18.80 -34.88 -14.94
N LYS A 777 20.07 -35.16 -15.24
CA LYS A 777 21.17 -34.20 -14.98
C LYS A 777 21.22 -33.08 -16.02
N TRP A 778 20.74 -33.36 -17.23
CA TRP A 778 20.66 -32.41 -18.33
C TRP A 778 19.63 -32.91 -19.34
N TYR A 779 18.44 -32.34 -19.29
CA TYR A 779 17.32 -32.67 -20.18
C TYR A 779 17.30 -31.73 -21.38
N ILE A 780 17.07 -32.28 -22.58
CA ILE A 780 16.91 -31.50 -23.82
C ILE A 780 15.63 -31.97 -24.50
N GLU A 781 14.70 -31.05 -24.76
CA GLU A 781 13.48 -31.37 -25.49
C GLU A 781 13.78 -31.75 -26.95
N SER A 782 13.07 -32.73 -27.48
CA SER A 782 13.25 -33.30 -28.83
C SER A 782 13.09 -32.29 -29.97
N THR A 783 12.43 -31.15 -29.72
CA THR A 783 12.32 -30.04 -30.68
C THR A 783 13.62 -29.26 -30.84
N SER A 784 14.60 -29.44 -29.96
CA SER A 784 15.93 -28.85 -30.14
C SER A 784 16.60 -29.47 -31.37
N THR A 785 17.43 -28.69 -32.06
CA THR A 785 18.13 -29.13 -33.29
C THR A 785 19.65 -29.03 -33.19
N ARG A 786 20.18 -28.60 -32.03
CA ARG A 786 21.59 -28.20 -31.88
C ARG A 786 22.30 -28.98 -30.78
N THR A 787 23.34 -29.73 -31.15
CA THR A 787 24.20 -30.46 -30.20
C THR A 787 24.88 -29.52 -29.21
N ILE A 788 25.17 -30.01 -28.00
CA ILE A 788 25.85 -29.26 -26.94
C ILE A 788 27.15 -30.00 -26.57
N SER A 789 28.28 -29.28 -26.54
CA SER A 789 29.59 -29.75 -26.13
C SER A 789 29.83 -29.45 -24.65
N HIS A 790 30.09 -30.51 -23.88
CA HIS A 790 30.30 -30.46 -22.43
C HIS A 790 31.64 -31.14 -22.06
N PRO A 791 32.76 -30.41 -22.12
CA PRO A 791 34.04 -30.93 -21.65
C PRO A 791 34.09 -30.90 -20.11
N ALA A 792 34.13 -32.06 -19.52
CA ALA A 792 34.14 -32.27 -18.07
C ALA A 792 35.52 -32.66 -17.57
N ASN A 793 35.71 -32.53 -16.26
CA ASN A 793 36.88 -33.02 -15.54
C ASN A 793 36.74 -34.52 -15.22
N SER A 794 37.74 -35.09 -14.53
CA SER A 794 37.78 -36.52 -14.21
C SER A 794 36.75 -36.94 -13.15
N ASP A 795 36.18 -36.01 -12.39
CA ASP A 795 35.16 -36.28 -11.36
C ASP A 795 33.83 -36.69 -12.01
N ALA A 796 33.29 -37.82 -11.57
CA ALA A 796 32.02 -38.37 -12.02
C ALA A 796 30.82 -37.43 -11.76
N ASN A 797 30.86 -36.66 -10.68
CA ASN A 797 29.76 -35.75 -10.32
C ASN A 797 29.70 -34.54 -11.25
N THR A 798 30.72 -34.29 -12.06
CA THR A 798 30.71 -33.18 -13.03
C THR A 798 30.33 -33.60 -14.44
N ARG A 799 30.04 -34.89 -14.62
CA ARG A 799 29.60 -35.47 -15.88
C ARG A 799 28.09 -35.72 -15.81
N PRO A 800 27.27 -35.03 -16.62
CA PRO A 800 25.90 -35.48 -16.82
C PRO A 800 25.93 -36.88 -17.45
N THR A 801 24.93 -37.70 -17.17
CA THR A 801 24.85 -39.07 -17.70
C THR A 801 24.77 -39.06 -19.23
N SER A 802 25.43 -40.02 -19.89
CA SER A 802 25.35 -40.17 -21.35
C SER A 802 23.93 -40.58 -21.77
N GLN A 803 23.42 -39.93 -22.81
CA GLN A 803 22.06 -40.07 -23.34
C GLN A 803 21.78 -41.50 -23.86
N PRO A 804 20.64 -42.14 -23.56
CA PRO A 804 20.12 -43.29 -24.30
C PRO A 804 19.25 -42.87 -25.52
N GLN A 805 18.88 -43.85 -26.36
CA GLN A 805 18.30 -43.75 -27.72
C GLN A 805 17.09 -42.81 -27.98
N ASN A 806 16.51 -42.16 -26.97
CA ASN A 806 15.23 -41.44 -27.10
C ASN A 806 15.35 -39.90 -27.10
N SER A 807 16.54 -39.33 -26.94
CA SER A 807 16.79 -37.91 -27.17
C SER A 807 17.20 -37.66 -28.62
N ASP A 808 16.51 -36.73 -29.28
CA ASP A 808 16.72 -36.39 -30.69
C ASP A 808 17.97 -35.48 -30.90
N VAL A 809 18.63 -35.02 -29.83
CA VAL A 809 19.86 -34.19 -29.87
C VAL A 809 20.89 -34.61 -28.81
N ALA A 810 22.14 -34.84 -29.24
CA ALA A 810 23.20 -35.29 -28.34
C ALA A 810 23.84 -34.17 -27.49
N LEU A 811 23.81 -34.35 -26.16
CA LEU A 811 24.78 -33.76 -25.23
C LEU A 811 26.11 -34.55 -25.29
N ILE A 812 27.15 -33.93 -25.83
CA ILE A 812 28.46 -34.54 -26.05
C ILE A 812 29.35 -34.29 -24.82
N VAL A 813 29.37 -35.26 -23.90
CA VAL A 813 30.21 -35.20 -22.69
C VAL A 813 31.61 -35.72 -23.00
N THR A 814 32.63 -34.87 -22.86
CA THR A 814 34.04 -35.23 -23.11
C THR A 814 34.83 -35.20 -21.80
N ASN A 815 35.37 -36.34 -21.36
CA ASN A 815 36.25 -36.36 -20.19
C ASN A 815 37.67 -35.89 -20.58
N SER A 816 38.11 -34.78 -20.00
CA SER A 816 39.44 -34.20 -20.24
C SER A 816 40.58 -34.90 -19.49
N GLY A 817 40.28 -35.75 -18.51
CA GLY A 817 41.29 -36.36 -17.63
C GLY A 817 41.92 -35.40 -16.61
N ILE A 818 41.53 -34.12 -16.59
CA ILE A 818 42.00 -33.11 -15.64
C ILE A 818 41.23 -33.28 -14.33
N ALA A 819 41.91 -33.24 -13.17
CA ALA A 819 41.26 -33.35 -11.86
C ALA A 819 40.39 -32.12 -11.51
N TYR A 820 39.28 -32.33 -10.81
CA TYR A 820 38.50 -31.23 -10.24
C TYR A 820 39.21 -30.62 -9.03
N LEU A 821 39.40 -29.31 -9.02
CA LEU A 821 39.92 -28.54 -7.89
C LEU A 821 38.95 -27.40 -7.58
N ALA A 822 38.71 -27.12 -6.31
CA ALA A 822 37.84 -26.01 -5.90
C ALA A 822 38.30 -24.66 -6.48
N ALA A 823 39.61 -24.47 -6.63
CA ALA A 823 40.22 -23.29 -7.24
C ALA A 823 39.84 -23.08 -8.73
N HIS A 824 39.40 -24.12 -9.45
CA HIS A 824 38.95 -23.98 -10.84
C HIS A 824 37.62 -23.23 -10.97
N CYS A 825 36.87 -23.12 -9.87
CA CYS A 825 35.75 -22.20 -9.75
C CYS A 825 36.21 -21.03 -8.87
N PRO A 826 36.74 -19.94 -9.42
CA PRO A 826 37.09 -18.75 -8.64
C PRO A 826 35.84 -17.99 -8.19
N THR A 827 35.88 -17.37 -7.00
CA THR A 827 34.81 -16.50 -6.45
C THR A 827 34.76 -15.14 -7.13
N THR A 828 35.93 -14.63 -7.52
CA THR A 828 36.10 -13.46 -8.37
C THR A 828 36.43 -13.94 -9.78
N GLU A 829 35.44 -13.98 -10.68
CA GLU A 829 35.75 -14.20 -12.09
C GLU A 829 36.72 -13.11 -12.59
N THR A 830 37.55 -13.48 -13.56
CA THR A 830 38.51 -12.63 -14.27
C THR A 830 37.86 -11.51 -15.07
N GLU A 831 36.61 -11.09 -14.83
CA GLU A 831 35.97 -9.94 -15.51
C GLU A 831 36.54 -8.57 -15.09
N GLY A 832 37.83 -8.54 -14.71
CA GLY A 832 38.65 -7.36 -14.53
C GLY A 832 38.31 -6.49 -13.32
N GLY A 833 37.28 -6.77 -12.53
CA GLY A 833 36.68 -5.74 -11.68
C GLY A 833 36.61 -6.03 -10.19
N GLY A 834 37.69 -6.53 -9.56
CA GLY A 834 37.75 -6.69 -8.10
C GLY A 834 37.08 -5.53 -7.32
N GLY A 835 36.45 -5.82 -6.19
CA GLY A 835 35.63 -4.86 -5.45
C GLY A 835 36.40 -3.64 -4.94
N GLY A 836 35.69 -2.52 -4.71
CA GLY A 836 36.22 -1.30 -4.10
C GLY A 836 36.54 -0.15 -5.07
N SER A 837 37.18 0.91 -4.55
CA SER A 837 37.46 2.19 -5.24
C SER A 837 38.39 2.09 -6.47
N GLY A 838 39.00 0.92 -6.71
CA GLY A 838 39.81 0.63 -7.90
C GLY A 838 39.09 -0.15 -9.01
N ARG A 839 37.80 -0.48 -8.85
CA ARG A 839 37.08 -1.37 -9.80
C ARG A 839 37.13 -0.88 -11.24
N LEU A 840 36.88 0.41 -11.49
CA LEU A 840 36.93 0.97 -12.84
C LEU A 840 38.35 0.92 -13.45
N VAL A 841 39.38 1.19 -12.65
CA VAL A 841 40.79 1.10 -13.08
C VAL A 841 41.13 -0.34 -13.46
N ASN A 842 40.74 -1.30 -12.63
CA ASN A 842 41.01 -2.71 -12.90
C ASN A 842 40.29 -3.18 -14.18
N ILE A 843 39.01 -2.79 -14.37
CA ILE A 843 38.25 -3.12 -15.58
C ILE A 843 38.94 -2.51 -16.82
N ASN A 844 39.40 -1.26 -16.73
CA ASN A 844 40.10 -0.60 -17.83
C ASN A 844 41.43 -1.29 -18.18
N ASN A 845 42.24 -1.62 -17.17
CA ASN A 845 43.51 -2.34 -17.37
C ASN A 845 43.26 -3.71 -18.02
N TYR A 846 42.22 -4.39 -17.56
CA TYR A 846 41.85 -5.70 -18.07
C TYR A 846 41.37 -5.64 -19.53
N ILE A 847 40.45 -4.73 -19.86
CA ILE A 847 40.04 -4.46 -21.25
C ILE A 847 41.25 -4.10 -22.12
N GLY A 848 42.18 -3.29 -21.61
CA GLY A 848 43.42 -2.93 -22.31
C GLY A 848 44.27 -4.16 -22.64
N SER A 849 44.48 -5.04 -21.66
CA SER A 849 45.23 -6.29 -21.86
C SER A 849 44.57 -7.21 -22.90
N LEU A 850 43.26 -7.41 -22.80
CA LEU A 850 42.48 -8.21 -23.74
C LEU A 850 42.45 -7.60 -25.14
N THR A 851 42.50 -6.28 -25.27
CA THR A 851 42.54 -5.60 -26.57
C THR A 851 43.88 -5.86 -27.28
N ILE A 852 44.99 -5.80 -26.55
CA ILE A 852 46.33 -6.14 -27.07
C ILE A 852 46.38 -7.62 -27.48
N GLU A 853 45.89 -8.49 -26.60
CA GLU A 853 45.86 -9.93 -26.86
C GLU A 853 44.95 -10.26 -28.06
N ASN A 854 43.76 -9.65 -28.17
CA ASN A 854 42.84 -9.88 -29.28
C ASN A 854 43.44 -9.41 -30.63
N THR A 855 44.21 -8.32 -30.63
CA THR A 855 44.92 -7.85 -31.83
C THR A 855 45.98 -8.86 -32.28
N THR A 856 46.66 -9.50 -31.32
CA THR A 856 47.67 -10.54 -31.57
C THR A 856 47.02 -11.89 -31.94
N ALA A 857 45.89 -12.23 -31.32
CA ALA A 857 45.14 -13.47 -31.52
C ALA A 857 44.35 -13.50 -32.84
N LYS A 858 43.91 -12.34 -33.36
CA LYS A 858 43.35 -12.21 -34.71
C LYS A 858 44.35 -12.58 -35.81
N ALA A 859 45.65 -12.41 -35.57
CA ALA A 859 46.70 -12.91 -36.47
C ALA A 859 46.87 -14.44 -36.40
N ALA A 860 46.26 -15.10 -35.40
CA ALA A 860 46.38 -16.53 -35.11
C ALA A 860 45.04 -17.31 -35.09
N ASN A 861 43.92 -16.71 -35.52
CA ASN A 861 42.56 -17.32 -35.55
C ASN A 861 42.02 -17.85 -34.20
N SER A 862 42.24 -17.17 -33.06
CA SER A 862 41.66 -17.58 -31.75
C SER A 862 40.41 -16.76 -31.38
N ASN A 863 39.26 -17.42 -31.18
CA ASN A 863 37.96 -16.78 -30.88
C ASN A 863 37.75 -16.42 -29.39
N ASN A 864 38.44 -17.09 -28.45
CA ASN A 864 38.17 -16.97 -27.01
C ASN A 864 38.51 -15.58 -26.42
N VAL A 865 39.60 -14.96 -26.86
CA VAL A 865 40.05 -13.64 -26.35
C VAL A 865 39.06 -12.54 -26.75
N SER A 866 38.41 -12.68 -27.92
CA SER A 866 37.39 -11.75 -28.35
C SER A 866 36.10 -11.85 -27.53
N GLU A 867 35.78 -13.00 -26.93
CA GLU A 867 34.59 -13.19 -26.08
C GLU A 867 34.76 -12.53 -24.72
N GLU A 868 35.91 -12.78 -24.08
CA GLU A 868 36.23 -12.23 -22.75
C GLU A 868 36.31 -10.69 -22.80
N LEU A 869 36.80 -10.13 -23.91
CA LEU A 869 36.79 -8.69 -24.16
C LEU A 869 35.37 -8.12 -24.20
N LYS A 870 34.43 -8.79 -24.88
CA LYS A 870 33.03 -8.37 -24.94
C LYS A 870 32.41 -8.37 -23.55
N THR A 871 32.58 -9.45 -22.79
CA THR A 871 32.07 -9.56 -21.42
C THR A 871 32.64 -8.45 -20.52
N ALA A 872 33.95 -8.18 -20.58
CA ALA A 872 34.57 -7.09 -19.81
C ALA A 872 33.99 -5.70 -20.13
N ILE A 873 33.67 -5.44 -21.42
CA ILE A 873 33.01 -4.19 -21.84
C ILE A 873 31.58 -4.10 -21.27
N TYR A 874 30.80 -5.19 -21.28
CA TYR A 874 29.49 -5.20 -20.63
C TYR A 874 29.58 -5.06 -19.10
N SER A 875 30.61 -5.60 -18.45
CA SER A 875 30.86 -5.37 -17.02
C SER A 875 31.21 -3.91 -16.73
N LYS A 876 31.88 -3.22 -17.67
CA LYS A 876 32.07 -1.76 -17.62
C LYS A 876 30.77 -0.98 -17.84
N LEU A 877 29.90 -1.44 -18.75
CA LEU A 877 28.57 -0.86 -18.94
C LEU A 877 27.77 -0.97 -17.64
N ASN A 878 27.72 -2.15 -17.02
CA ASN A 878 27.05 -2.37 -15.74
C ASN A 878 27.59 -1.43 -14.64
N TYR A 879 28.91 -1.25 -14.56
CA TYR A 879 29.52 -0.31 -13.61
C TYR A 879 28.95 1.11 -13.77
N PHE A 880 28.92 1.65 -14.99
CA PHE A 880 28.34 2.97 -15.21
C PHE A 880 26.83 2.98 -14.97
N LEU A 881 26.10 1.96 -15.43
CA LEU A 881 24.66 1.87 -15.22
C LEU A 881 24.28 1.79 -13.74
N LEU A 882 25.14 1.33 -12.85
CA LEU A 882 24.92 1.30 -11.40
C LEU A 882 25.53 2.50 -10.66
N ASP A 883 26.30 3.34 -11.33
CA ASP A 883 26.87 4.55 -10.74
C ASP A 883 25.77 5.61 -10.51
N SER A 884 25.80 6.28 -9.35
CA SER A 884 24.85 7.35 -8.99
C SER A 884 25.31 8.74 -9.46
N LEU A 885 26.53 8.88 -9.98
CA LEU A 885 27.06 10.15 -10.49
C LEU A 885 26.28 10.61 -11.73
N SER A 886 26.05 11.93 -11.85
CA SER A 886 25.35 12.50 -13.01
C SER A 886 26.09 12.24 -14.34
N SER A 887 27.43 12.24 -14.32
CA SER A 887 28.30 11.93 -15.46
C SER A 887 28.25 10.47 -15.91
N SER A 888 27.57 9.58 -15.17
CA SER A 888 27.36 8.18 -15.56
C SER A 888 26.68 8.08 -16.93
N LYS A 889 25.65 8.90 -17.18
CA LYS A 889 24.87 8.85 -18.43
C LYS A 889 25.75 9.14 -19.65
N ASP A 890 26.67 10.10 -19.52
CA ASP A 890 27.67 10.41 -20.56
C ASP A 890 28.68 9.29 -20.74
N SER A 891 29.08 8.64 -19.64
CA SER A 891 30.01 7.51 -19.67
C SER A 891 29.39 6.29 -20.37
N VAL A 892 28.09 6.04 -20.18
CA VAL A 892 27.33 5.01 -20.92
C VAL A 892 27.31 5.33 -22.42
N ILE A 893 26.95 6.56 -22.80
CA ILE A 893 26.92 7.00 -24.21
C ILE A 893 28.30 6.84 -24.84
N ALA A 894 29.35 7.34 -24.19
CA ALA A 894 30.72 7.25 -24.69
C ALA A 894 31.20 5.79 -24.83
N LEU A 895 30.82 4.91 -23.89
CA LEU A 895 31.17 3.49 -23.98
C LEU A 895 30.52 2.84 -25.22
N LEU A 896 29.24 3.11 -25.46
CA LEU A 896 28.49 2.55 -26.60
C LEU A 896 29.05 3.06 -27.94
N GLN A 897 29.34 4.36 -28.06
CA GLN A 897 29.91 4.96 -29.28
C GLN A 897 31.29 4.42 -29.63
N ASN A 898 32.12 4.11 -28.63
CA ASN A 898 33.50 3.70 -28.83
C ASN A 898 33.69 2.18 -29.05
N ASN A 899 32.63 1.36 -28.86
CA ASN A 899 32.74 -0.10 -28.92
C ASN A 899 31.72 -0.81 -29.85
N PRO A 900 31.34 -0.24 -31.03
CA PRO A 900 30.32 -0.85 -31.89
C PRO A 900 30.73 -2.21 -32.47
N ALA A 901 32.03 -2.51 -32.56
CA ALA A 901 32.51 -3.80 -33.06
C ALA A 901 32.46 -4.93 -31.99
N GLN A 902 32.45 -4.56 -30.71
CA GLN A 902 32.44 -5.49 -29.59
C GLN A 902 31.02 -5.66 -29.01
N MET A 903 30.15 -4.68 -29.22
CA MET A 903 28.78 -4.67 -28.70
C MET A 903 27.79 -4.71 -29.87
N GLU A 904 27.20 -5.88 -30.13
CA GLU A 904 26.30 -6.14 -31.27
C GLU A 904 25.07 -5.23 -31.32
N ASP A 905 24.56 -4.85 -30.14
CA ASP A 905 23.41 -3.98 -29.97
C ASP A 905 23.82 -2.53 -29.57
N ALA A 906 25.08 -2.12 -29.79
CA ALA A 906 25.57 -0.81 -29.35
C ALA A 906 24.73 0.35 -29.90
N ASP A 907 24.36 0.29 -31.16
CA ASP A 907 23.53 1.26 -31.88
C ASP A 907 22.11 1.34 -31.30
N VAL A 908 21.48 0.19 -31.03
CA VAL A 908 20.15 0.08 -30.41
C VAL A 908 20.19 0.63 -28.98
N LEU A 909 21.17 0.21 -28.18
CA LEU A 909 21.36 0.68 -26.80
C LEU A 909 21.69 2.18 -26.74
N LEU A 910 22.38 2.73 -27.75
CA LEU A 910 22.73 4.15 -27.80
C LEU A 910 21.48 5.03 -27.88
N THR A 911 20.45 4.64 -28.64
CA THR A 911 19.16 5.35 -28.63
C THR A 911 18.55 5.37 -27.23
N TYR A 912 18.52 4.22 -26.55
CA TYR A 912 18.01 4.10 -25.18
C TYR A 912 18.81 4.94 -24.17
N ALA A 913 20.13 5.05 -24.36
CA ALA A 913 20.99 5.88 -23.54
C ALA A 913 20.65 7.37 -23.70
N TYR A 914 20.40 7.83 -24.93
CA TYR A 914 19.94 9.20 -25.18
C TYR A 914 18.55 9.48 -24.60
N ILE A 915 17.61 8.52 -24.68
CA ILE A 915 16.30 8.62 -24.01
C ILE A 915 16.50 8.79 -22.49
N ASN A 916 17.36 8.00 -21.86
CA ASN A 916 17.64 8.08 -20.42
C ASN A 916 18.36 9.38 -20.01
N LYS A 917 19.13 9.98 -20.92
CA LYS A 917 19.72 11.31 -20.75
C LYS A 917 18.71 12.44 -20.94
N GLY A 918 17.59 12.18 -21.62
CA GLY A 918 16.62 13.20 -22.02
C GLY A 918 17.02 13.96 -23.30
N ASP A 919 18.02 13.47 -24.04
CA ASP A 919 18.46 14.05 -25.31
C ASP A 919 17.68 13.42 -26.48
N PHE A 920 16.41 13.81 -26.61
CA PHE A 920 15.52 13.24 -27.62
C PHE A 920 15.92 13.57 -29.07
N THR A 921 16.69 14.64 -29.28
CA THR A 921 17.22 15.00 -30.60
C THR A 921 18.24 13.96 -31.04
N MET A 922 19.22 13.67 -30.19
CA MET A 922 20.22 12.64 -30.49
C MET A 922 19.60 11.24 -30.52
N ALA A 923 18.63 10.96 -29.66
CA ALA A 923 17.87 9.70 -29.71
C ALA A 923 17.19 9.51 -31.07
N GLN A 924 16.51 10.54 -31.58
CA GLN A 924 15.82 10.49 -32.87
C GLN A 924 16.80 10.34 -34.04
N GLN A 925 17.93 11.05 -34.01
CA GLN A 925 18.97 10.94 -35.04
C GLN A 925 19.55 9.52 -35.09
N ASN A 926 19.84 8.93 -33.93
CA ASN A 926 20.37 7.58 -33.85
C ASN A 926 19.32 6.52 -34.24
N ALA A 927 18.06 6.66 -33.80
CA ALA A 927 16.97 5.78 -34.24
C ALA A 927 16.80 5.80 -35.77
N ASN A 928 16.92 6.98 -36.39
CA ASN A 928 16.82 7.13 -37.84
C ASN A 928 17.96 6.43 -38.60
N SER A 929 19.14 6.29 -37.98
CA SER A 929 20.34 5.71 -38.59
C SER A 929 20.45 4.18 -38.44
N LEU A 930 19.50 3.53 -37.73
CA LEU A 930 19.40 2.07 -37.59
C LEU A 930 19.02 1.39 -38.93
N ASN A 931 19.96 1.42 -39.87
CA ASN A 931 19.83 0.79 -41.18
C ASN A 931 19.87 -0.74 -41.00
N ASN A 932 18.90 -1.46 -41.58
CA ASN A 932 18.72 -2.91 -41.46
C ASN A 932 18.18 -3.43 -40.11
N LYS A 933 17.79 -2.54 -39.18
CA LYS A 933 17.10 -2.89 -37.92
C LYS A 933 15.72 -2.19 -37.85
N ASN A 934 14.88 -2.41 -38.87
CA ASN A 934 13.61 -1.68 -39.04
C ASN A 934 12.66 -1.82 -37.85
N ASP A 935 12.59 -3.02 -37.26
CA ASP A 935 11.75 -3.30 -36.10
C ASP A 935 12.13 -2.42 -34.90
N TRP A 936 13.43 -2.37 -34.56
CA TRP A 936 13.96 -1.48 -33.54
C TRP A 936 13.76 -0.01 -33.87
N LYS A 937 13.98 0.39 -35.13
CA LYS A 937 13.78 1.76 -35.58
C LYS A 937 12.37 2.25 -35.31
N GLU A 938 11.35 1.53 -35.77
CA GLU A 938 9.95 1.91 -35.59
C GLU A 938 9.53 1.92 -34.12
N LEU A 939 9.96 0.91 -33.35
CA LEU A 939 9.68 0.82 -31.92
C LEU A 939 10.32 1.98 -31.15
N GLN A 940 11.60 2.25 -31.38
CA GLN A 940 12.32 3.31 -30.67
C GLN A 940 11.79 4.71 -31.01
N GLN A 941 11.42 4.97 -32.27
CA GLN A 941 10.75 6.22 -32.66
C GLN A 941 9.43 6.40 -31.89
N THR A 942 8.66 5.32 -31.74
CA THR A 942 7.43 5.35 -30.96
C THR A 942 7.70 5.59 -29.48
N LEU A 943 8.68 4.90 -28.87
CA LEU A 943 9.07 5.12 -27.49
C LEU A 943 9.57 6.55 -27.24
N ILE A 944 10.36 7.14 -28.15
CA ILE A 944 10.79 8.54 -28.08
C ILE A 944 9.58 9.46 -28.02
N SER A 945 8.58 9.26 -28.90
CA SER A 945 7.36 10.06 -28.90
C SER A 945 6.58 9.98 -27.58
N ILE A 946 6.53 8.78 -26.97
CA ILE A 946 5.90 8.56 -25.67
C ILE A 946 6.67 9.33 -24.58
N HIS A 947 8.01 9.23 -24.55
CA HIS A 947 8.81 9.94 -23.57
C HIS A 947 8.80 11.47 -23.76
N GLN A 948 8.57 11.98 -24.97
CA GLN A 948 8.41 13.41 -25.22
C GLN A 948 7.03 13.94 -24.82
N HIS A 949 6.00 13.09 -24.78
CA HIS A 949 4.65 13.49 -24.38
C HIS A 949 4.61 14.01 -22.93
N PRO A 950 3.83 15.05 -22.59
CA PRO A 950 3.74 15.56 -21.21
C PRO A 950 3.31 14.50 -20.19
N GLN A 951 2.37 13.63 -20.57
CA GLN A 951 1.88 12.52 -19.73
C GLN A 951 2.72 11.23 -19.83
N LYS A 952 3.82 11.22 -20.59
CA LYS A 952 4.68 10.03 -20.77
C LYS A 952 3.87 8.79 -21.18
N ALA A 953 4.13 7.62 -20.57
CA ALA A 953 3.41 6.38 -20.85
C ALA A 953 1.90 6.46 -20.56
N TYR A 954 1.45 7.38 -19.70
CA TYR A 954 0.03 7.54 -19.39
C TYR A 954 -0.77 8.15 -20.55
N ALA A 955 -0.09 8.77 -21.51
CA ALA A 955 -0.71 9.20 -22.78
C ALA A 955 -1.33 8.02 -23.55
N LEU A 956 -0.85 6.80 -23.32
CA LEU A 956 -1.41 5.59 -23.94
C LEU A 956 -2.81 5.26 -23.39
N LYS A 957 -3.24 5.81 -22.25
CA LYS A 957 -4.60 5.61 -21.73
C LYS A 957 -5.66 6.31 -22.57
N SER A 958 -5.36 7.49 -23.10
CA SER A 958 -6.29 8.33 -23.86
C SER A 958 -6.42 7.98 -25.35
N ASN A 959 -5.95 6.79 -25.76
CA ASN A 959 -5.94 6.29 -27.14
C ASN A 959 -5.22 7.23 -28.13
N CYS A 960 -3.92 7.01 -28.31
CA CYS A 960 -3.07 7.75 -29.25
C CYS A 960 -2.48 6.82 -30.33
N SER A 961 -1.92 7.38 -31.40
CA SER A 961 -1.28 6.61 -32.48
C SER A 961 -0.19 5.65 -31.99
N ALA A 962 0.55 6.06 -30.95
CA ALA A 962 1.57 5.21 -30.31
C ALA A 962 0.95 3.96 -29.65
N LYS A 963 -0.23 4.07 -29.02
CA LYS A 963 -0.95 2.92 -28.45
C LYS A 963 -1.30 1.92 -29.55
N SER A 964 -1.95 2.36 -30.62
CA SER A 964 -2.35 1.48 -31.73
C SER A 964 -1.16 0.85 -32.43
N PHE A 965 -0.04 1.59 -32.58
CA PHE A 965 1.21 1.00 -33.08
C PHE A 965 1.68 -0.14 -32.18
N LEU A 966 1.81 0.12 -30.87
CA LEU A 966 2.31 -0.88 -29.92
C LEU A 966 1.37 -2.10 -29.85
N GLU A 967 0.06 -1.89 -29.83
CA GLU A 967 -0.95 -2.97 -29.82
C GLU A 967 -0.81 -3.87 -31.05
N ASN A 968 -0.60 -3.29 -32.23
CA ASN A 968 -0.34 -4.06 -33.44
C ASN A 968 1.05 -4.72 -33.43
N TYR A 969 2.04 -4.05 -32.85
CA TYR A 969 3.42 -4.51 -32.79
C TYR A 969 3.54 -5.82 -32.00
N VAL A 970 2.86 -5.89 -30.85
CA VAL A 970 2.88 -7.08 -29.97
C VAL A 970 2.11 -8.29 -30.53
N LEU A 971 1.39 -8.13 -31.65
CA LEU A 971 0.72 -9.24 -32.33
C LEU A 971 1.69 -10.12 -33.12
N SER A 972 2.91 -9.66 -33.42
CA SER A 972 3.93 -10.45 -34.12
C SER A 972 4.76 -11.31 -33.17
N THR A 973 5.24 -12.49 -33.62
CA THR A 973 6.14 -13.38 -32.85
C THR A 973 7.61 -13.15 -33.19
N GLU A 974 7.90 -12.43 -34.26
CA GLU A 974 9.25 -12.35 -34.84
C GLU A 974 9.87 -10.96 -34.73
N LYS A 975 9.11 -9.97 -34.21
CA LYS A 975 9.60 -8.61 -34.07
C LYS A 975 10.65 -8.52 -32.96
N ASP A 976 11.71 -7.78 -33.24
CA ASP A 976 12.66 -7.40 -32.20
C ASP A 976 12.01 -6.46 -31.17
N GLY A 977 12.49 -6.47 -29.92
CA GLY A 977 12.00 -5.53 -28.90
C GLY A 977 10.56 -5.75 -28.41
N LEU A 978 9.95 -6.90 -28.70
CA LEU A 978 8.61 -7.25 -28.22
C LEU A 978 8.46 -7.10 -26.70
N GLY A 979 9.45 -7.55 -25.91
CA GLY A 979 9.45 -7.39 -24.46
C GLY A 979 9.34 -5.93 -24.02
N SER A 980 9.98 -5.00 -24.74
CA SER A 980 9.88 -3.56 -24.46
C SER A 980 8.46 -3.02 -24.71
N ALA A 981 7.86 -3.41 -25.84
CA ALA A 981 6.51 -2.98 -26.22
C ALA A 981 5.46 -3.53 -25.25
N GLN A 982 5.59 -4.81 -24.86
CA GLN A 982 4.73 -5.45 -23.87
C GLN A 982 4.83 -4.78 -22.50
N SER A 983 6.04 -4.45 -22.04
CA SER A 983 6.26 -3.82 -20.73
C SER A 983 5.52 -2.48 -20.61
N ILE A 984 5.70 -1.60 -21.60
CA ILE A 984 5.10 -0.26 -21.57
C ILE A 984 3.58 -0.30 -21.75
N LEU A 985 3.06 -1.22 -22.58
CA LEU A 985 1.62 -1.44 -22.73
C LEU A 985 1.02 -1.99 -21.44
N LYS A 986 1.62 -3.04 -20.84
CA LYS A 986 1.16 -3.62 -19.58
C LYS A 986 1.02 -2.56 -18.49
N PHE A 987 2.02 -1.70 -18.35
CA PHE A 987 1.97 -0.60 -17.41
C PHE A 987 0.86 0.42 -17.70
N ALA A 988 0.71 0.81 -18.96
CA ALA A 988 -0.23 1.87 -19.31
C ALA A 988 -1.69 1.40 -19.38
N THR A 989 -1.93 0.15 -19.80
CA THR A 989 -3.28 -0.39 -20.07
C THR A 989 -3.70 -1.51 -19.12
N GLY A 990 -2.80 -2.04 -18.30
CA GLY A 990 -3.06 -3.21 -17.45
C GLY A 990 -3.05 -4.55 -18.22
N GLN A 991 -2.74 -4.51 -19.51
CA GLN A 991 -2.81 -5.67 -20.40
C GLN A 991 -1.71 -6.70 -20.08
N ASN A 992 -2.11 -7.95 -19.86
CA ASN A 992 -1.19 -9.04 -19.60
C ASN A 992 -0.87 -9.83 -20.87
N TYR A 993 0.35 -10.36 -20.91
CA TYR A 993 0.90 -11.14 -22.00
C TYR A 993 1.37 -12.49 -21.48
N PHE A 994 1.34 -13.49 -22.36
CA PHE A 994 1.82 -14.83 -22.03
C PHE A 994 3.30 -14.81 -21.64
N ILE A 995 3.59 -15.36 -20.46
CA ILE A 995 4.94 -15.60 -19.96
C ILE A 995 5.09 -17.13 -19.85
N PRO A 996 6.02 -17.75 -20.59
CA PRO A 996 6.14 -19.20 -20.60
C PRO A 996 6.63 -19.75 -19.26
N HIS A 997 6.00 -20.81 -18.77
CA HIS A 997 6.47 -21.61 -17.63
C HIS A 997 6.53 -23.08 -18.06
N LEU A 998 7.33 -23.34 -19.09
CA LEU A 998 7.51 -24.66 -19.70
C LEU A 998 8.36 -25.55 -18.79
N LEU A 999 8.12 -26.87 -18.83
CA LEU A 999 8.82 -27.86 -18.00
C LEU A 999 9.14 -29.16 -18.78
N PRO A 1000 10.14 -29.95 -18.33
CA PRO A 1000 10.44 -31.28 -18.89
C PRO A 1000 9.29 -32.29 -18.83
N TYR A 1001 9.27 -33.25 -19.76
CA TYR A 1001 8.32 -34.35 -19.74
C TYR A 1001 8.67 -35.38 -18.65
N LEU A 1002 7.72 -35.72 -17.78
CA LEU A 1002 7.91 -36.73 -16.74
C LEU A 1002 7.76 -38.14 -17.34
N GLU A 1003 8.88 -38.85 -17.51
CA GLU A 1003 8.93 -40.20 -18.12
C GLU A 1003 8.13 -41.27 -17.35
N ASN A 1004 7.72 -41.03 -16.09
CA ASN A 1004 7.10 -42.03 -15.21
C ASN A 1004 5.72 -41.67 -14.62
N GLY A 1005 4.97 -40.75 -15.22
CA GLY A 1005 3.55 -40.55 -14.85
C GLY A 1005 3.29 -40.05 -13.42
N ILE A 1006 4.28 -39.49 -12.73
CA ILE A 1006 4.10 -38.83 -11.43
C ILE A 1006 3.50 -37.43 -11.69
N ASN A 1007 2.19 -37.38 -11.91
CA ASN A 1007 1.46 -36.12 -12.07
C ASN A 1007 1.53 -35.29 -10.78
N LYS A 1008 2.41 -34.28 -10.72
CA LYS A 1008 2.35 -33.25 -9.68
C LYS A 1008 1.83 -31.96 -10.26
N SER A 1009 0.83 -31.35 -9.64
CA SER A 1009 0.15 -30.17 -10.16
C SER A 1009 0.79 -28.82 -9.73
N ILE A 1010 1.42 -28.03 -10.60
CA ILE A 1010 1.50 -26.56 -10.60
C ILE A 1010 0.15 -25.97 -10.97
N ASN A 1011 -0.62 -25.55 -9.98
CA ASN A 1011 -1.62 -24.53 -10.22
C ASN A 1011 -0.91 -23.28 -10.77
N SER A 1012 -0.86 -23.06 -12.09
CA SER A 1012 -0.34 -21.77 -12.57
C SER A 1012 -1.16 -20.63 -11.96
N PRO A 1013 -0.56 -19.44 -11.77
CA PRO A 1013 -1.21 -18.34 -11.07
C PRO A 1013 -2.57 -18.02 -11.72
N LEU A 1014 -3.65 -18.24 -10.96
CA LEU A 1014 -4.97 -17.71 -11.27
C LEU A 1014 -4.86 -16.19 -11.12
N PHE A 1015 -4.74 -15.49 -12.25
CA PHE A 1015 -5.06 -14.07 -12.30
C PHE A 1015 -6.58 -13.96 -12.14
N GLY A 1016 -7.03 -12.96 -11.38
CA GLY A 1016 -8.41 -12.87 -10.89
C GLY A 1016 -9.47 -13.16 -11.96
N GLU A 1017 -10.55 -13.82 -11.54
CA GLU A 1017 -11.74 -14.02 -12.37
C GLU A 1017 -12.31 -12.65 -12.76
N GLU A 1018 -11.88 -12.08 -13.88
CA GLU A 1018 -12.76 -11.18 -14.60
C GLU A 1018 -13.86 -12.04 -15.21
N ILE A 1019 -15.06 -11.91 -14.64
CA ILE A 1019 -16.29 -12.45 -15.25
C ILE A 1019 -16.54 -11.64 -16.51
N ASN A 1020 -15.80 -11.95 -17.58
CA ASN A 1020 -16.07 -11.43 -18.90
C ASN A 1020 -17.30 -12.19 -19.45
N SER A 1021 -18.42 -11.49 -19.60
CA SER A 1021 -19.71 -12.04 -20.03
C SER A 1021 -19.68 -12.69 -21.43
N ASP A 1022 -18.62 -12.44 -22.19
CA ASP A 1022 -18.41 -12.96 -23.54
C ASP A 1022 -17.91 -14.40 -23.55
N PHE A 1023 -17.39 -14.92 -22.44
CA PHE A 1023 -16.86 -16.28 -22.35
C PHE A 1023 -17.73 -17.13 -21.42
N SER A 1024 -18.00 -18.37 -21.83
CA SER A 1024 -18.69 -19.33 -20.98
C SER A 1024 -18.08 -20.71 -21.11
N VAL A 1025 -17.78 -21.30 -19.95
CA VAL A 1025 -17.14 -22.59 -19.82
C VAL A 1025 -18.04 -23.47 -18.96
N TYR A 1026 -18.61 -24.51 -19.56
CA TYR A 1026 -19.48 -25.45 -18.87
C TYR A 1026 -18.88 -26.85 -18.92
N PRO A 1027 -18.47 -27.42 -17.78
CA PRO A 1027 -18.08 -28.82 -17.73
C PRO A 1027 -19.30 -29.70 -18.04
N ASN A 1028 -19.09 -30.79 -18.79
CA ASN A 1028 -20.07 -31.85 -19.00
C ASN A 1028 -19.56 -33.14 -18.31
N PRO A 1029 -19.90 -33.35 -17.02
CA PRO A 1029 -19.36 -34.46 -16.23
C PRO A 1029 -19.77 -35.83 -16.76
N ALA A 1030 -20.84 -35.94 -17.53
CA ALA A 1030 -21.34 -37.20 -18.09
C ALA A 1030 -20.58 -37.67 -19.34
N THR A 1031 -19.77 -36.82 -19.97
CA THR A 1031 -19.15 -37.12 -21.28
C THR A 1031 -17.66 -36.78 -21.34
N HIS A 1032 -16.99 -36.55 -20.20
CA HIS A 1032 -15.57 -36.11 -20.13
C HIS A 1032 -15.22 -34.96 -21.09
N GLN A 1033 -16.12 -33.98 -21.22
CA GLN A 1033 -15.95 -32.86 -22.16
C GLN A 1033 -16.16 -31.54 -21.45
N VAL A 1034 -15.48 -30.50 -21.93
CA VAL A 1034 -15.74 -29.11 -21.53
C VAL A 1034 -16.27 -28.36 -22.73
N ASN A 1035 -17.39 -27.68 -22.53
CA ASN A 1035 -17.97 -26.81 -23.53
C ASN A 1035 -17.43 -25.41 -23.33
N PHE A 1036 -16.64 -24.94 -24.29
CA PHE A 1036 -16.18 -23.56 -24.35
C PHE A 1036 -17.00 -22.81 -25.40
N THR A 1037 -17.56 -21.66 -25.01
CA THR A 1037 -18.27 -20.78 -25.95
C THR A 1037 -17.77 -19.36 -25.75
N TYR A 1038 -17.28 -18.77 -26.84
CA TYR A 1038 -16.97 -17.36 -26.96
C TYR A 1038 -18.11 -16.68 -27.73
N LYS A 1039 -18.77 -15.70 -27.10
CA LYS A 1039 -19.87 -14.92 -27.68
C LYS A 1039 -19.32 -13.55 -28.05
N SER A 1040 -19.42 -13.19 -29.32
CA SER A 1040 -19.02 -11.88 -29.80
C SER A 1040 -19.95 -11.42 -30.91
N LYS A 1041 -20.12 -10.10 -31.04
CA LYS A 1041 -20.86 -9.50 -32.16
C LYS A 1041 -20.06 -9.53 -33.47
N ASP A 1042 -18.74 -9.72 -33.38
CA ASP A 1042 -17.82 -9.81 -34.52
C ASP A 1042 -17.41 -11.28 -34.77
N GLU A 1043 -17.18 -11.67 -36.02
CA GLU A 1043 -16.79 -13.05 -36.42
C GLU A 1043 -15.34 -13.44 -36.05
N ASN A 1044 -14.73 -12.81 -35.05
CA ASN A 1044 -13.33 -13.06 -34.70
C ASN A 1044 -13.17 -14.42 -33.98
N SER A 1045 -12.01 -15.06 -34.14
CA SER A 1045 -11.62 -16.23 -33.35
C SER A 1045 -10.81 -15.82 -32.11
N VAL A 1046 -10.85 -16.66 -31.08
CA VAL A 1046 -9.96 -16.61 -29.92
C VAL A 1046 -9.14 -17.89 -29.88
N HIS A 1047 -7.85 -17.77 -29.59
CA HIS A 1047 -6.97 -18.91 -29.37
C HIS A 1047 -7.12 -19.36 -27.92
N ILE A 1048 -7.59 -20.57 -27.69
CA ILE A 1048 -7.67 -21.14 -26.34
C ILE A 1048 -6.54 -22.12 -26.10
N THR A 1049 -6.00 -22.10 -24.90
CA THR A 1049 -5.07 -23.12 -24.42
C THR A 1049 -5.59 -23.71 -23.12
N LEU A 1050 -5.50 -25.03 -22.98
CA LEU A 1050 -5.68 -25.72 -21.72
C LEU A 1050 -4.28 -26.07 -21.23
N VAL A 1051 -3.84 -25.37 -20.20
CA VAL A 1051 -2.54 -25.57 -19.56
C VAL A 1051 -2.75 -26.52 -18.39
N SER A 1052 -2.04 -27.65 -18.41
CA SER A 1052 -1.98 -28.52 -17.26
C SER A 1052 -1.43 -27.76 -16.08
N THR A 1053 -1.69 -28.33 -14.92
CA THR A 1053 -0.90 -27.96 -13.78
C THR A 1053 0.55 -28.44 -13.89
N LEU A 1054 1.20 -28.48 -15.03
CA LEU A 1054 2.65 -28.69 -15.16
C LEU A 1054 3.22 -27.63 -16.11
N GLY A 1055 2.50 -26.52 -16.31
CA GLY A 1055 2.85 -25.51 -17.31
C GLY A 1055 2.77 -26.02 -18.76
N LYS A 1056 2.54 -27.32 -18.97
CA LYS A 1056 2.37 -27.95 -20.27
C LYS A 1056 1.01 -27.61 -20.85
N ILE A 1057 0.99 -27.01 -22.04
CA ILE A 1057 -0.21 -26.90 -22.88
C ILE A 1057 -0.62 -28.32 -23.30
N VAL A 1058 -1.81 -28.76 -22.88
CA VAL A 1058 -2.36 -30.11 -23.17
C VAL A 1058 -3.47 -30.09 -24.22
N TYR A 1059 -3.99 -28.91 -24.53
CA TYR A 1059 -4.92 -28.67 -25.61
C TYR A 1059 -4.77 -27.23 -26.07
N GLU A 1060 -4.82 -27.00 -27.37
CA GLU A 1060 -4.90 -25.66 -27.94
C GLU A 1060 -5.82 -25.68 -29.16
N ALA A 1061 -6.58 -24.61 -29.38
CA ALA A 1061 -7.45 -24.50 -30.54
C ALA A 1061 -7.86 -23.04 -30.80
N ASP A 1062 -8.13 -22.72 -32.07
CA ASP A 1062 -8.79 -21.47 -32.42
C ASP A 1062 -10.31 -21.65 -32.42
N VAL A 1063 -11.02 -20.87 -31.59
CA VAL A 1063 -12.47 -20.92 -31.42
C VAL A 1063 -13.11 -19.70 -32.04
N LYS A 1064 -13.98 -19.92 -33.03
CA LYS A 1064 -14.77 -18.84 -33.66
C LYS A 1064 -15.88 -18.35 -32.72
N ALA A 1065 -16.18 -17.06 -32.80
CA ALA A 1065 -17.31 -16.46 -32.11
C ALA A 1065 -18.64 -17.18 -32.40
N ASN A 1066 -19.47 -17.31 -31.37
CA ASN A 1066 -20.79 -17.93 -31.37
C ASN A 1066 -20.82 -19.42 -31.78
N ILE A 1067 -19.66 -20.07 -31.88
CA ILE A 1067 -19.55 -21.51 -32.09
C ILE A 1067 -19.17 -22.18 -30.77
N LYS A 1068 -19.96 -23.20 -30.40
CA LYS A 1068 -19.67 -24.04 -29.25
C LYS A 1068 -18.51 -24.98 -29.62
N THR A 1069 -17.39 -24.85 -28.92
CA THR A 1069 -16.24 -25.75 -29.05
C THR A 1069 -16.25 -26.77 -27.93
N ILE A 1070 -16.03 -28.03 -28.29
CA ILE A 1070 -15.96 -29.15 -27.36
C ILE A 1070 -14.49 -29.49 -27.14
N ILE A 1071 -14.02 -29.33 -25.91
CA ILE A 1071 -12.70 -29.77 -25.49
C ILE A 1071 -12.85 -31.18 -24.92
N ASN A 1072 -12.27 -32.18 -25.59
CA ASN A 1072 -12.31 -33.55 -25.09
C ASN A 1072 -11.22 -33.77 -24.02
N LEU A 1073 -11.62 -34.24 -22.84
CA LEU A 1073 -10.74 -34.54 -21.72
C LEU A 1073 -10.36 -36.03 -21.62
N ASP A 1074 -10.82 -36.88 -22.55
CA ASP A 1074 -10.57 -38.34 -22.53
C ASP A 1074 -9.09 -38.72 -22.57
N ASN A 1075 -8.22 -37.85 -23.07
CA ASN A 1075 -6.77 -38.07 -23.09
C ASN A 1075 -6.03 -37.39 -21.92
N LEU A 1076 -6.76 -36.71 -21.03
CA LEU A 1076 -6.20 -36.00 -19.87
C LEU A 1076 -6.28 -36.84 -18.60
N THR A 1077 -5.35 -36.65 -17.68
CA THR A 1077 -5.35 -37.31 -16.37
C THR A 1077 -6.26 -36.57 -15.39
N SER A 1078 -6.77 -37.23 -14.35
CA SER A 1078 -7.51 -36.54 -13.29
C SER A 1078 -6.63 -35.45 -12.65
N GLY A 1079 -7.14 -34.23 -12.55
CA GLY A 1079 -6.35 -33.09 -12.12
C GLY A 1079 -7.00 -31.73 -12.40
N VAL A 1080 -6.31 -30.67 -12.00
CA VAL A 1080 -6.71 -29.29 -12.32
C VAL A 1080 -5.96 -28.84 -13.56
N TYR A 1081 -6.63 -28.06 -14.40
CA TYR A 1081 -6.11 -27.46 -15.63
C TYR A 1081 -6.57 -26.00 -15.66
N LEU A 1082 -5.80 -25.13 -16.31
CA LEU A 1082 -6.16 -23.74 -16.55
C LEU A 1082 -6.55 -23.58 -18.02
N LEU A 1083 -7.74 -23.07 -18.25
CA LEU A 1083 -8.21 -22.74 -19.59
C LEU A 1083 -8.03 -21.24 -19.79
N GLU A 1084 -7.14 -20.88 -20.70
CA GLU A 1084 -6.80 -19.51 -21.06
C GLU A 1084 -7.34 -19.22 -22.45
N ALA A 1085 -7.90 -18.04 -22.66
CA ALA A 1085 -8.24 -17.55 -23.99
C ALA A 1085 -7.44 -16.30 -24.32
N TYR A 1086 -6.89 -16.31 -25.51
CA TYR A 1086 -6.08 -15.26 -26.07
C TYR A 1086 -6.78 -14.71 -27.31
N LYS A 1087 -6.95 -13.40 -27.37
CA LYS A 1087 -7.31 -12.71 -28.60
C LYS A 1087 -6.07 -11.98 -29.05
N ASP A 1088 -5.51 -12.40 -30.19
CA ASP A 1088 -4.30 -11.78 -30.74
C ASP A 1088 -3.16 -11.69 -29.68
N LYS A 1089 -2.87 -12.80 -28.98
CA LYS A 1089 -1.86 -12.94 -27.89
C LYS A 1089 -2.13 -12.15 -26.61
N VAL A 1090 -3.20 -11.37 -26.57
CA VAL A 1090 -3.67 -10.71 -25.38
C VAL A 1090 -4.50 -11.70 -24.59
N GLN A 1091 -4.13 -11.95 -23.34
CA GLN A 1091 -4.96 -12.77 -22.47
C GLN A 1091 -6.27 -12.02 -22.19
N VAL A 1092 -7.39 -12.57 -22.67
CA VAL A 1092 -8.73 -11.97 -22.53
C VAL A 1092 -9.64 -12.74 -21.59
N TYR A 1093 -9.25 -13.96 -21.23
CA TYR A 1093 -9.98 -14.82 -20.31
C TYR A 1093 -9.07 -15.89 -19.70
N GLN A 1094 -9.31 -16.26 -18.45
CA GLN A 1094 -8.70 -17.41 -17.79
C GLN A 1094 -9.70 -18.01 -16.82
N THR A 1095 -9.80 -19.33 -16.76
CA THR A 1095 -10.61 -20.04 -15.76
C THR A 1095 -10.00 -21.40 -15.41
N LYS A 1096 -10.48 -21.97 -14.31
CA LYS A 1096 -10.07 -23.31 -13.84
C LYS A 1096 -10.98 -24.38 -14.45
N VAL A 1097 -10.38 -25.46 -14.94
CA VAL A 1097 -11.04 -26.69 -15.39
C VAL A 1097 -10.59 -27.85 -14.51
N VAL A 1098 -11.54 -28.59 -13.93
CA VAL A 1098 -11.24 -29.78 -13.13
C VAL A 1098 -11.63 -31.02 -13.92
N CYS A 1099 -10.66 -31.90 -14.17
CA CYS A 1099 -10.89 -33.20 -14.78
C CYS A 1099 -10.93 -34.27 -13.67
N ILE A 1100 -12.02 -35.04 -13.61
CA ILE A 1100 -12.18 -36.16 -12.69
C ILE A 1100 -12.57 -37.36 -13.55
N LYS A 1101 -11.64 -38.29 -13.74
CA LYS A 1101 -11.89 -39.62 -14.31
C LYS A 1101 -12.10 -40.65 -13.21
#